data_AF-A0A1H4A7P4-F1
#
_entry.id   AF-A0A1H4A7P4-F1
#
_cell.length_a   1.000
_cell.length_b   1.000
_cell.length_c   1.000
_cell.angle_alpha   90.00
_cell.angle_beta   90.00
_cell.angle_gamma   90.00
#
_symmetry.space_group_name_H-M   'P 1'
#
loop_
_entity.id
_entity.type
_entity.pdbx_description
1 polymer ?
#
loop_
_entity_poly.entity_id
_entity_poly.type
_entity_poly.pdbx_seq_one_letter_code
_entity_poly.pdbx_strand_id
1 'polypeptide(L)'
;MENLESILNKEQCEAVRETEGPLLVLAGAGSGKTRVLTHRIAYLIENCGVQPWNILAITFTNKAAGEMRDRVDKIVGLRGREVWVSTFHSMCVRILRRHIDRLGYNSDFSIYDTDDQRTVMRKVFKDLNIDSKNLKERAVLAAISKAKNEGLTPVEYRDQISGGDYNEKKIAECFTLYEKILHQNNAVDFDDLLLKTVELFDTEPEVLEYYQERFKYILVDEYQDTNDIQFNLVDKLAGKYKNICVVGDDDQSIYKFRGANLENILSFEKSFPGAKVIKLEQNYRSTEKILDCANAVIAHNTGRKQKRLWTDHKGGKDVTFKEFDGANDEANAVIREVKDCGRSYHDQAILYRTNAQSRLLEEQCIKMNVPYQIIGGVNFYQRREIKDVLAYMKIIANDSDNVAFERIINVPKRGIGEATLEKLRVFAAANSTSEHTVTMYEAATKAGIIGIGGKAGKMLQEFVNMVENWKDKLRYAGYLNEKAVDEDSYSIQRLIESIRDDSGYGEEIKLEGVVEAETRFQNIEEIISKASDYQKNAEEPKLSEFLEEVSLVADIDRKDDNTDLVTLMTLHGAKGLEFPKVYLVGMSDGLFPGYKSMNEHDDLEEERRLCYVGITRAQDELVMTSARTRMVNGNYERMKPSMFIDEIPDELCQKTTLNRYGEDEMPFADAFGGGSFGGGSFGGSSYGSGSYGDYRKSRRENQRYDERDEYRHDDDFGNVIGGRGNSHSGRNSSGGFSGGSSGGFGVNSYGLSGMGSTGYTGRSGSSYGSGRKSGSGIPKSLQTTGVQKLSSLDYKVGDTVSHIKFGKGTVLSIVDGKKDYEVTVDFEKAGQKKMFASFAKLKKI
;
A
#
# COMPACT_ATOMS: atom_id res chain seq x y z
N MET A 1 24.91 -26.10 17.22
CA MET A 1 25.87 -24.96 17.09
C MET A 1 26.85 -24.84 18.27
N GLU A 2 28.14 -25.14 18.09
CA GLU A 2 29.17 -25.06 19.15
C GLU A 2 29.85 -23.68 19.33
N ASN A 3 29.53 -22.64 18.54
CA ASN A 3 30.24 -21.35 18.67
C ASN A 3 29.40 -20.08 18.44
N LEU A 4 28.19 -20.02 19.02
CA LEU A 4 27.32 -18.82 18.97
C LEU A 4 28.03 -17.54 19.44
N GLU A 5 28.90 -17.67 20.45
CA GLU A 5 29.64 -16.56 21.07
C GLU A 5 30.72 -15.96 20.16
N SER A 6 31.13 -16.67 19.10
CA SER A 6 32.03 -16.11 18.07
C SER A 6 31.31 -15.26 17.02
N ILE A 7 29.97 -15.35 16.96
CA ILE A 7 29.16 -14.78 15.89
C ILE A 7 28.29 -13.63 16.43
N LEU A 8 27.71 -13.81 17.61
CA LEU A 8 26.74 -12.91 18.23
C LEU A 8 27.34 -12.24 19.47
N ASN A 9 26.90 -11.02 19.77
CA ASN A 9 27.25 -10.40 21.05
C ASN A 9 26.50 -11.07 22.22
N LYS A 10 26.81 -10.63 23.45
CA LYS A 10 26.29 -11.23 24.68
C LYS A 10 24.75 -11.19 24.74
N GLU A 11 24.16 -10.04 24.46
CA GLU A 11 22.71 -9.82 24.55
C GLU A 11 21.97 -10.59 23.43
N GLN A 12 22.55 -10.66 22.23
CA GLN A 12 22.04 -11.49 21.13
C GLN A 12 22.12 -12.98 21.47
N CYS A 13 23.22 -13.45 22.08
CA CYS A 13 23.35 -14.83 22.55
C CYS A 13 22.30 -15.16 23.62
N GLU A 14 22.07 -14.23 24.56
CA GLU A 14 21.04 -14.39 25.58
C GLU A 14 19.65 -14.54 24.95
N ALA A 15 19.30 -13.68 23.98
CA ALA A 15 18.04 -13.75 23.26
C ALA A 15 17.89 -15.04 22.43
N VAL A 16 18.97 -15.61 21.91
CA VAL A 16 18.93 -16.89 21.19
C VAL A 16 18.72 -18.08 22.15
N ARG A 17 19.35 -18.04 23.33
CA ARG A 17 19.33 -19.13 24.32
C ARG A 17 18.04 -19.19 25.15
N GLU A 18 17.31 -18.09 25.28
CA GLU A 18 16.09 -18.01 26.08
C GLU A 18 14.89 -18.66 25.35
N THR A 19 14.81 -19.99 25.25
CA THR A 19 13.87 -20.65 24.34
C THR A 19 12.42 -20.74 24.82
N GLU A 20 12.20 -20.99 26.10
CA GLU A 20 10.88 -21.23 26.69
C GLU A 20 10.26 -19.95 27.26
N GLY A 21 8.92 -19.88 27.21
CA GLY A 21 8.14 -18.76 27.72
C GLY A 21 8.15 -17.52 26.81
N PRO A 22 7.44 -16.46 27.23
CA PRO A 22 7.34 -15.23 26.48
C PRO A 22 8.65 -14.42 26.55
N LEU A 23 9.14 -14.01 25.38
CA LEU A 23 10.35 -13.21 25.22
C LEU A 23 10.05 -11.97 24.37
N LEU A 24 10.39 -10.79 24.90
CA LEU A 24 10.41 -9.53 24.16
C LEU A 24 11.86 -9.11 23.93
N VAL A 25 12.26 -9.04 22.66
CA VAL A 25 13.56 -8.48 22.26
C VAL A 25 13.35 -7.06 21.75
N LEU A 26 13.64 -6.08 22.61
CA LEU A 26 13.60 -4.65 22.25
C LEU A 26 14.89 -4.27 21.54
N ALA A 27 14.82 -4.19 20.23
CA ALA A 27 16.00 -4.11 19.39
C ALA A 27 15.95 -2.86 18.53
N GLY A 28 16.89 -1.94 18.76
CA GLY A 28 16.96 -0.70 17.99
C GLY A 28 17.22 -0.91 16.48
N ALA A 29 17.30 0.19 15.73
CA ALA A 29 17.69 0.11 14.32
C ALA A 29 19.09 -0.51 14.18
N GLY A 30 19.29 -1.39 13.19
CA GLY A 30 20.60 -1.96 12.87
C GLY A 30 21.24 -2.84 13.94
N SER A 31 20.51 -3.28 14.98
CA SER A 31 21.06 -4.09 16.08
C SER A 31 21.07 -5.61 15.85
N GLY A 32 20.70 -6.05 14.63
CA GLY A 32 20.70 -7.46 14.27
C GLY A 32 19.42 -8.24 14.64
N LYS A 33 18.24 -7.59 14.66
CA LYS A 33 16.92 -8.21 14.87
C LYS A 33 16.74 -9.55 14.14
N THR A 34 16.79 -9.49 12.81
CA THR A 34 16.63 -10.66 11.93
C THR A 34 17.74 -11.70 12.16
N ARG A 35 18.94 -11.27 12.55
CA ARG A 35 20.04 -12.18 12.89
C ARG A 35 19.73 -12.97 14.16
N VAL A 36 19.19 -12.33 15.19
CA VAL A 36 18.76 -13.02 16.41
C VAL A 36 17.65 -14.02 16.10
N LEU A 37 16.63 -13.64 15.33
CA LEU A 37 15.53 -14.54 14.97
C LEU A 37 16.01 -15.78 14.19
N THR A 38 16.83 -15.57 13.17
CA THR A 38 17.35 -16.67 12.31
C THR A 38 18.25 -17.63 13.10
N HIS A 39 19.14 -17.11 13.95
CA HIS A 39 19.97 -17.95 14.82
C HIS A 39 19.15 -18.63 15.93
N ARG A 40 18.07 -18.01 16.43
CA ARG A 40 17.16 -18.63 17.39
C ARG A 40 16.42 -19.82 16.79
N ILE A 41 15.88 -19.69 15.57
CA ILE A 41 15.26 -20.80 14.85
C ILE A 41 16.26 -21.96 14.70
N ALA A 42 17.47 -21.64 14.26
CA ALA A 42 18.51 -22.64 14.08
C ALA A 42 18.92 -23.31 15.41
N TYR A 43 18.99 -22.54 16.51
CA TYR A 43 19.28 -23.06 17.85
C TYR A 43 18.18 -24.01 18.35
N LEU A 44 16.90 -23.65 18.16
CA LEU A 44 15.77 -24.51 18.50
C LEU A 44 15.87 -25.88 17.79
N ILE A 45 16.23 -25.87 16.50
CA ILE A 45 16.33 -27.11 15.71
C ILE A 45 17.55 -27.95 16.10
N GLU A 46 18.73 -27.34 16.16
CA GLU A 46 19.98 -28.08 16.35
C GLU A 46 20.28 -28.44 17.80
N ASN A 47 20.06 -27.50 18.72
CA ASN A 47 20.47 -27.63 20.11
C ASN A 47 19.31 -28.10 21.01
N CYS A 48 18.08 -27.67 20.73
CA CYS A 48 16.91 -28.08 21.52
C CYS A 48 16.16 -29.28 20.92
N GLY A 49 16.51 -29.70 19.69
CA GLY A 49 15.87 -30.84 19.02
C GLY A 49 14.42 -30.59 18.62
N VAL A 50 14.01 -29.33 18.46
CA VAL A 50 12.67 -28.94 18.03
C VAL A 50 12.48 -29.32 16.56
N GLN A 51 11.33 -29.93 16.27
CA GLN A 51 10.99 -30.26 14.88
C GLN A 51 10.70 -28.98 14.09
N PRO A 52 11.26 -28.80 12.88
CA PRO A 52 11.10 -27.55 12.11
C PRO A 52 9.65 -27.13 11.86
N TRP A 53 8.75 -28.08 11.56
CA TRP A 53 7.33 -27.80 11.34
C TRP A 53 6.59 -27.31 12.60
N ASN A 54 7.23 -27.36 13.78
CA ASN A 54 6.71 -26.80 15.01
C ASN A 54 7.09 -25.33 15.25
N ILE A 55 7.82 -24.71 14.32
CA ILE A 55 8.29 -23.34 14.42
C ILE A 55 7.56 -22.48 13.38
N LEU A 56 6.93 -21.42 13.86
CA LEU A 56 6.29 -20.37 13.05
C LEU A 56 7.09 -19.07 13.20
N ALA A 57 7.52 -18.50 12.08
CA ALA A 57 8.17 -17.20 12.03
C ALA A 57 7.37 -16.24 11.14
N ILE A 58 6.88 -15.16 11.72
CA ILE A 58 6.02 -14.16 11.08
C ILE A 58 6.81 -12.87 10.87
N THR A 59 6.71 -12.31 9.66
CA THR A 59 7.31 -11.02 9.29
C THR A 59 6.27 -10.10 8.65
N PHE A 60 6.59 -8.81 8.50
CA PHE A 60 5.64 -7.84 7.94
C PHE A 60 5.59 -7.82 6.40
N THR A 61 6.67 -8.19 5.71
CA THR A 61 6.78 -8.12 4.23
C THR A 61 7.24 -9.44 3.64
N ASN A 62 6.84 -9.72 2.39
CA ASN A 62 7.24 -10.95 1.70
C ASN A 62 8.75 -11.01 1.47
N LYS A 63 9.39 -9.86 1.15
CA LYS A 63 10.85 -9.77 1.08
C LYS A 63 11.52 -10.17 2.41
N ALA A 64 11.04 -9.67 3.55
CA ALA A 64 11.58 -10.04 4.86
C ALA A 64 11.40 -11.53 5.16
N ALA A 65 10.25 -12.12 4.81
CA ALA A 65 10.02 -13.55 4.93
C ALA A 65 11.00 -14.37 4.06
N GLY A 66 11.21 -13.95 2.81
CA GLY A 66 12.15 -14.58 1.88
C GLY A 66 13.60 -14.52 2.38
N GLU A 67 14.06 -13.33 2.78
CA GLU A 67 15.41 -13.16 3.35
C GLU A 67 15.61 -13.97 4.64
N MET A 68 14.59 -14.02 5.52
CA MET A 68 14.65 -14.82 6.73
C MET A 68 14.74 -16.31 6.41
N ARG A 69 13.95 -16.81 5.45
CA ARG A 69 14.02 -18.20 4.98
C ARG A 69 15.39 -18.53 4.41
N ASP A 70 15.93 -17.71 3.50
CA ASP A 70 17.26 -17.91 2.93
C ASP A 70 18.36 -17.99 4.00
N ARG A 71 18.26 -17.17 5.05
CA ARG A 71 19.20 -17.18 6.18
C ARG A 71 19.05 -18.44 7.02
N VAL A 72 17.83 -18.87 7.33
CA VAL A 72 17.57 -20.13 8.07
C VAL A 72 18.09 -21.33 7.28
N ASP A 73 17.80 -21.40 5.98
CA ASP A 73 18.25 -22.49 5.09
C ASP A 73 19.77 -22.56 4.99
N LYS A 74 20.46 -21.40 4.96
CA LYS A 74 21.93 -21.35 5.00
C LYS A 74 22.53 -21.89 6.29
N ILE A 75 21.85 -21.71 7.43
CA ILE A 75 22.36 -22.15 8.73
C ILE A 75 22.04 -23.63 8.97
N VAL A 76 20.78 -24.04 8.75
CA VAL A 76 20.24 -25.35 9.14
C VAL A 76 20.22 -26.37 7.98
N GLY A 77 20.44 -25.91 6.75
CA GLY A 77 20.38 -26.74 5.54
C GLY A 77 18.95 -27.13 5.18
N LEU A 78 18.78 -28.31 4.56
CA LEU A 78 17.49 -28.79 4.04
C LEU A 78 16.37 -28.90 5.10
N ARG A 79 16.73 -29.11 6.37
CA ARG A 79 15.76 -29.17 7.48
C ARG A 79 15.09 -27.81 7.75
N GLY A 80 15.68 -26.70 7.30
CA GLY A 80 15.11 -25.35 7.45
C GLY A 80 13.82 -25.13 6.64
N ARG A 81 13.65 -25.87 5.52
CA ARG A 81 12.51 -25.68 4.60
C ARG A 81 11.15 -25.96 5.21
N GLU A 82 11.10 -26.82 6.21
CA GLU A 82 9.88 -27.20 6.93
C GLU A 82 9.44 -26.14 7.97
N VAL A 83 10.32 -25.19 8.32
CA VAL A 83 9.96 -24.06 9.18
C VAL A 83 8.98 -23.17 8.45
N TRP A 84 7.91 -22.77 9.13
CA TRP A 84 6.92 -21.92 8.50
C TRP A 84 7.31 -20.44 8.65
N VAL A 85 8.02 -19.92 7.65
CA VAL A 85 8.38 -18.50 7.51
C VAL A 85 7.39 -17.84 6.55
N SER A 86 6.66 -16.81 7.02
CA SER A 86 5.61 -16.16 6.22
C SER A 86 5.27 -14.74 6.72
N THR A 87 4.41 -14.04 5.99
CA THR A 87 3.72 -12.85 6.51
C THR A 87 2.41 -13.24 7.21
N PHE A 88 1.84 -12.35 8.02
CA PHE A 88 0.52 -12.56 8.63
C PHE A 88 -0.53 -12.98 7.61
N HIS A 89 -0.63 -12.24 6.51
CA HIS A 89 -1.59 -12.51 5.44
C HIS A 89 -1.33 -13.86 4.76
N SER A 90 -0.07 -14.19 4.42
CA SER A 90 0.25 -15.48 3.77
C SER A 90 -0.05 -16.67 4.70
N MET A 91 0.20 -16.53 6.00
CA MET A 91 -0.18 -17.53 6.99
C MET A 91 -1.69 -17.72 7.04
N CYS A 92 -2.44 -16.62 7.17
CA CYS A 92 -3.90 -16.61 7.18
C CYS A 92 -4.49 -17.22 5.91
N VAL A 93 -4.00 -16.85 4.72
CA VAL A 93 -4.46 -17.44 3.47
C VAL A 93 -4.25 -18.95 3.49
N ARG A 94 -3.07 -19.46 3.86
CA ARG A 94 -2.84 -20.92 3.90
C ARG A 94 -3.79 -21.63 4.88
N ILE A 95 -4.10 -21.01 6.03
CA ILE A 95 -5.06 -21.55 7.00
C ILE A 95 -6.47 -21.58 6.40
N LEU A 96 -6.90 -20.46 5.83
CA LEU A 96 -8.23 -20.31 5.23
C LEU A 96 -8.41 -21.21 4.01
N ARG A 97 -7.42 -21.31 3.11
CA ARG A 97 -7.43 -22.25 1.97
C ARG A 97 -7.71 -23.70 2.40
N ARG A 98 -7.40 -24.07 3.64
CA ARG A 98 -7.61 -25.41 4.17
C ARG A 98 -8.91 -25.59 4.95
N HIS A 99 -9.43 -24.55 5.57
CA HIS A 99 -10.48 -24.65 6.60
C HIS A 99 -11.61 -23.62 6.50
N ILE A 100 -11.59 -22.72 5.51
CA ILE A 100 -12.62 -21.67 5.37
C ILE A 100 -13.99 -22.23 5.00
N ASP A 101 -14.07 -23.50 4.55
CA ASP A 101 -15.32 -24.23 4.35
C ASP A 101 -16.19 -24.27 5.61
N ARG A 102 -15.56 -24.25 6.79
CA ARG A 102 -16.27 -24.18 8.08
C ARG A 102 -17.02 -22.86 8.31
N LEU A 103 -16.63 -21.81 7.60
CA LEU A 103 -17.29 -20.51 7.61
C LEU A 103 -18.25 -20.32 6.43
N GLY A 104 -18.53 -21.38 5.66
CA GLY A 104 -19.45 -21.34 4.52
C GLY A 104 -18.86 -20.74 3.24
N TYR A 105 -17.54 -20.64 3.12
CA TYR A 105 -16.86 -20.28 1.87
C TYR A 105 -16.37 -21.52 1.14
N ASN A 106 -15.96 -21.37 -0.11
CA ASN A 106 -15.17 -22.40 -0.78
C ASN A 106 -13.68 -22.06 -0.64
N SER A 107 -12.82 -23.09 -0.67
CA SER A 107 -11.37 -22.94 -0.50
C SER A 107 -10.68 -22.19 -1.65
N ASP A 108 -11.35 -21.99 -2.78
CA ASP A 108 -10.88 -21.31 -4.00
C ASP A 108 -11.25 -19.81 -4.04
N PHE A 109 -11.58 -19.21 -2.89
CA PHE A 109 -11.95 -17.80 -2.80
C PHE A 109 -10.99 -16.80 -3.50
N SER A 110 -11.56 -15.71 -4.01
CA SER A 110 -10.82 -14.59 -4.60
C SER A 110 -10.36 -13.58 -3.54
N ILE A 111 -9.13 -13.06 -3.66
CA ILE A 111 -8.64 -11.96 -2.82
C ILE A 111 -8.89 -10.64 -3.56
N TYR A 112 -9.60 -9.71 -2.92
CA TYR A 112 -10.00 -8.43 -3.50
C TYR A 112 -9.02 -7.30 -3.15
N ASP A 113 -8.52 -6.64 -4.19
CA ASP A 113 -7.69 -5.44 -4.05
C ASP A 113 -8.54 -4.17 -3.85
N THR A 114 -7.89 -3.02 -3.63
CA THR A 114 -8.60 -1.75 -3.37
C THR A 114 -9.57 -1.32 -4.48
N ASP A 115 -9.32 -1.64 -5.76
CA ASP A 115 -10.27 -1.26 -6.82
C ASP A 115 -11.42 -2.28 -6.94
N ASP A 116 -11.16 -3.55 -6.66
CA ASP A 116 -12.20 -4.57 -6.55
C ASP A 116 -13.16 -4.18 -5.41
N GLN A 117 -12.63 -3.80 -4.23
CA GLN A 117 -13.39 -3.29 -3.10
C GLN A 117 -14.21 -2.04 -3.45
N ARG A 118 -13.64 -1.08 -4.20
CA ARG A 118 -14.38 0.10 -4.69
C ARG A 118 -15.51 -0.27 -5.64
N THR A 119 -15.31 -1.29 -6.47
CA THR A 119 -16.35 -1.78 -7.40
C THR A 119 -17.52 -2.37 -6.62
N VAL A 120 -17.26 -3.16 -5.59
CA VAL A 120 -18.29 -3.65 -4.66
C VAL A 120 -18.97 -2.49 -3.93
N MET A 121 -18.19 -1.54 -3.40
CA MET A 121 -18.74 -0.41 -2.64
C MET A 121 -19.66 0.49 -3.50
N ARG A 122 -19.37 0.66 -4.80
CA ARG A 122 -20.30 1.33 -5.73
C ARG A 122 -21.64 0.64 -5.84
N LYS A 123 -21.63 -0.70 -5.87
CA LYS A 123 -22.86 -1.50 -5.88
C LYS A 123 -23.62 -1.33 -4.56
N VAL A 124 -22.93 -1.40 -3.43
CA VAL A 124 -23.51 -1.13 -2.10
C VAL A 124 -24.19 0.24 -2.05
N PHE A 125 -23.52 1.28 -2.54
CA PHE A 125 -24.06 2.65 -2.57
C PHE A 125 -25.32 2.75 -3.44
N LYS A 126 -25.32 2.07 -4.60
CA LYS A 126 -26.47 2.02 -5.49
C LYS A 126 -27.65 1.31 -4.82
N ASP A 127 -27.41 0.17 -4.19
CA ASP A 127 -28.45 -0.67 -3.58
C ASP A 127 -29.05 0.00 -2.33
N LEU A 128 -28.24 0.72 -1.54
CA LEU A 128 -28.67 1.46 -0.35
C LEU A 128 -29.15 2.90 -0.67
N ASN A 129 -29.15 3.31 -1.94
CA ASN A 129 -29.50 4.67 -2.39
C ASN A 129 -28.72 5.78 -1.66
N ILE A 130 -27.40 5.61 -1.51
CA ILE A 130 -26.53 6.57 -0.81
C ILE A 130 -26.04 7.65 -1.79
N ASP A 131 -26.20 8.92 -1.41
CA ASP A 131 -25.64 10.03 -2.19
C ASP A 131 -24.12 10.17 -1.96
N SER A 132 -23.37 9.90 -3.03
CA SER A 132 -21.91 10.05 -3.12
C SER A 132 -21.36 11.45 -2.78
N LYS A 133 -22.22 12.48 -2.73
CA LYS A 133 -21.84 13.83 -2.31
C LYS A 133 -21.72 13.97 -0.80
N ASN A 134 -22.58 13.29 -0.05
CA ASN A 134 -22.64 13.38 1.41
C ASN A 134 -21.70 12.38 2.07
N LEU A 135 -21.60 11.18 1.52
CA LEU A 135 -20.72 10.13 2.00
C LEU A 135 -19.87 9.63 0.84
N LYS A 136 -18.55 9.52 1.04
CA LYS A 136 -17.62 9.08 -0.02
C LYS A 136 -17.26 7.62 0.17
N GLU A 137 -17.28 6.83 -0.92
CA GLU A 137 -16.90 5.40 -0.93
C GLU A 137 -15.58 5.13 -0.19
N ARG A 138 -14.55 5.96 -0.44
CA ARG A 138 -13.24 5.82 0.19
C ARG A 138 -13.28 6.00 1.71
N ALA A 139 -14.15 6.87 2.22
CA ALA A 139 -14.30 7.08 3.66
C ALA A 139 -14.99 5.88 4.32
N VAL A 140 -16.00 5.31 3.65
CA VAL A 140 -16.70 4.09 4.12
C VAL A 140 -15.75 2.90 4.15
N LEU A 141 -15.00 2.66 3.07
CA LEU A 141 -14.00 1.57 3.03
C LEU A 141 -12.91 1.74 4.09
N ALA A 142 -12.46 2.97 4.36
CA ALA A 142 -11.50 3.23 5.44
C ALA A 142 -12.09 2.93 6.83
N ALA A 143 -13.36 3.25 7.06
CA ALA A 143 -14.05 2.92 8.32
C ALA A 143 -14.25 1.40 8.48
N ILE A 144 -14.62 0.69 7.41
CA ILE A 144 -14.73 -0.78 7.41
C ILE A 144 -13.37 -1.42 7.69
N SER A 145 -12.32 -0.99 6.99
CA SER A 145 -10.96 -1.49 7.19
C SER A 145 -10.49 -1.27 8.64
N LYS A 146 -10.77 -0.09 9.21
CA LYS A 146 -10.50 0.17 10.63
C LYS A 146 -11.25 -0.79 11.54
N ALA A 147 -12.54 -0.99 11.33
CA ALA A 147 -13.35 -1.91 12.13
C ALA A 147 -12.83 -3.37 12.06
N LYS A 148 -12.47 -3.84 10.86
CA LYS A 148 -11.88 -5.18 10.69
C LYS A 148 -10.52 -5.32 11.38
N ASN A 149 -9.69 -4.27 11.33
CA ASN A 149 -8.39 -4.24 12.00
C ASN A 149 -8.50 -4.23 13.54
N GLU A 150 -9.59 -3.69 14.07
CA GLU A 150 -9.99 -3.77 15.49
C GLU A 150 -10.66 -5.11 15.85
N GLY A 151 -10.87 -6.00 14.87
CA GLY A 151 -11.47 -7.32 15.06
C GLY A 151 -13.00 -7.35 15.11
N LEU A 152 -13.67 -6.28 14.64
CA LEU A 152 -15.11 -6.15 14.73
C LEU A 152 -15.81 -6.77 13.52
N THR A 153 -16.74 -7.68 13.78
CA THR A 153 -17.72 -8.15 12.78
C THR A 153 -18.73 -7.04 12.45
N PRO A 154 -19.49 -7.15 11.33
CA PRO A 154 -20.54 -6.17 11.01
C PRO A 154 -21.59 -6.01 12.13
N VAL A 155 -21.89 -7.10 12.85
CA VAL A 155 -22.84 -7.09 13.96
C VAL A 155 -22.28 -6.31 15.15
N GLU A 156 -21.05 -6.62 15.56
CA GLU A 156 -20.39 -5.94 16.68
C GLU A 156 -20.15 -4.45 16.39
N TYR A 157 -19.71 -4.14 15.17
CA TYR A 157 -19.53 -2.75 14.73
C TYR A 157 -20.84 -1.97 14.82
N ARG A 158 -21.95 -2.54 14.33
CA ARG A 158 -23.28 -1.93 14.41
C ARG A 158 -23.71 -1.71 15.86
N ASP A 159 -23.47 -2.69 16.73
CA ASP A 159 -23.88 -2.64 18.12
C ASP A 159 -23.07 -1.57 18.88
N GLN A 160 -21.77 -1.46 18.63
CA GLN A 160 -20.88 -0.44 19.17
C GLN A 160 -21.32 0.99 18.79
N ILE A 161 -21.80 1.19 17.57
CA ILE A 161 -22.23 2.51 17.07
C ILE A 161 -23.74 2.75 17.21
N SER A 162 -24.46 1.98 18.02
CA SER A 162 -25.92 2.13 18.18
C SER A 162 -26.34 3.55 18.58
N GLY A 163 -25.48 4.26 19.32
CA GLY A 163 -25.64 5.67 19.71
C GLY A 163 -25.04 6.69 18.73
N GLY A 164 -24.45 6.23 17.63
CA GLY A 164 -23.72 7.04 16.66
C GLY A 164 -24.60 7.88 15.73
N ASP A 165 -23.93 8.75 14.99
CA ASP A 165 -24.54 9.71 14.07
C ASP A 165 -25.15 9.02 12.84
N TYR A 166 -25.98 9.74 12.08
CA TYR A 166 -26.64 9.22 10.87
C TYR A 166 -25.66 8.56 9.88
N ASN A 167 -24.48 9.17 9.70
CA ASN A 167 -23.44 8.65 8.80
C ASN A 167 -22.83 7.35 9.32
N GLU A 168 -22.61 7.23 10.64
CA GLU A 168 -22.04 6.03 11.24
C GLU A 168 -23.00 4.85 11.09
N LYS A 169 -24.29 5.04 11.34
CA LYS A 169 -25.33 4.03 11.11
C LYS A 169 -25.38 3.59 9.64
N LYS A 170 -25.25 4.53 8.71
CA LYS A 170 -25.16 4.22 7.27
C LYS A 170 -23.89 3.44 6.92
N ILE A 171 -22.76 3.70 7.58
CA ILE A 171 -21.53 2.92 7.40
C ILE A 171 -21.73 1.47 7.89
N ALA A 172 -22.41 1.24 9.01
CA ALA A 172 -22.72 -0.13 9.45
C ALA A 172 -23.66 -0.89 8.49
N GLU A 173 -24.66 -0.21 7.93
CA GLU A 173 -25.50 -0.78 6.87
C GLU A 173 -24.66 -1.14 5.63
N CYS A 174 -23.74 -0.25 5.22
CA CYS A 174 -22.81 -0.52 4.12
C CYS A 174 -21.91 -1.72 4.43
N PHE A 175 -21.35 -1.80 5.63
CA PHE A 175 -20.46 -2.89 6.04
C PHE A 175 -21.19 -4.24 5.98
N THR A 176 -22.41 -4.31 6.50
CA THR A 176 -23.22 -5.53 6.46
C THR A 176 -23.49 -6.00 5.02
N LEU A 177 -23.87 -5.08 4.13
CA LEU A 177 -24.15 -5.43 2.73
C LEU A 177 -22.86 -5.75 1.96
N TYR A 178 -21.77 -5.05 2.25
CA TYR A 178 -20.46 -5.27 1.65
C TYR A 178 -19.95 -6.70 1.94
N GLU A 179 -19.95 -7.13 3.20
CA GLU A 179 -19.58 -8.50 3.59
C GLU A 179 -20.48 -9.55 2.93
N LYS A 180 -21.79 -9.28 2.86
CA LYS A 180 -22.73 -10.18 2.18
C LYS A 180 -22.38 -10.37 0.71
N ILE A 181 -22.01 -9.29 0.00
CA ILE A 181 -21.64 -9.37 -1.42
C ILE A 181 -20.30 -10.10 -1.59
N LEU A 182 -19.31 -9.85 -0.71
CA LEU A 182 -18.04 -10.58 -0.73
C LEU A 182 -18.26 -12.09 -0.57
N HIS A 183 -19.03 -12.48 0.44
CA HIS A 183 -19.35 -13.88 0.70
C HIS A 183 -20.08 -14.55 -0.49
N GLN A 184 -21.07 -13.86 -1.09
CA GLN A 184 -21.77 -14.36 -2.28
C GLN A 184 -20.85 -14.55 -3.49
N ASN A 185 -19.79 -13.76 -3.59
CA ASN A 185 -18.80 -13.88 -4.66
C ASN A 185 -17.70 -14.89 -4.33
N ASN A 186 -17.78 -15.59 -3.19
CA ASN A 186 -16.71 -16.39 -2.63
C ASN A 186 -15.39 -15.58 -2.62
N ALA A 187 -15.45 -14.37 -2.07
CA ALA A 187 -14.34 -13.43 -2.06
C ALA A 187 -14.09 -12.93 -0.64
N VAL A 188 -12.84 -12.56 -0.39
CA VAL A 188 -12.37 -11.94 0.86
C VAL A 188 -11.48 -10.76 0.49
N ASP A 189 -11.51 -9.69 1.28
CA ASP A 189 -10.52 -8.63 1.14
C ASP A 189 -9.27 -8.87 2.02
N PHE A 190 -8.32 -7.94 1.97
CA PHE A 190 -7.07 -8.06 2.71
C PHE A 190 -7.28 -8.14 4.23
N ASP A 191 -8.20 -7.34 4.77
CA ASP A 191 -8.45 -7.29 6.21
C ASP A 191 -9.23 -8.54 6.65
N ASP A 192 -10.08 -9.10 5.77
CA ASP A 192 -10.78 -10.37 6.01
C ASP A 192 -9.85 -11.56 6.21
N LEU A 193 -8.68 -11.57 5.57
CA LEU A 193 -7.72 -12.65 5.78
C LEU A 193 -7.39 -12.82 7.28
N LEU A 194 -7.24 -11.69 7.98
CA LEU A 194 -6.97 -11.67 9.42
C LEU A 194 -8.26 -11.97 10.20
N LEU A 195 -9.33 -11.20 9.94
CA LEU A 195 -10.58 -11.29 10.70
C LEU A 195 -11.22 -12.69 10.59
N LYS A 196 -11.30 -13.26 9.38
CA LYS A 196 -11.89 -14.59 9.15
C LYS A 196 -11.05 -15.71 9.74
N THR A 197 -9.73 -15.55 9.82
CA THR A 197 -8.89 -16.55 10.50
C THR A 197 -9.16 -16.55 12.01
N VAL A 198 -9.35 -15.37 12.61
CA VAL A 198 -9.71 -15.24 14.02
C VAL A 198 -11.13 -15.78 14.27
N GLU A 199 -12.09 -15.43 13.41
CA GLU A 199 -13.46 -15.97 13.44
C GLU A 199 -13.47 -17.50 13.34
N LEU A 200 -12.66 -18.08 12.45
CA LEU A 200 -12.49 -19.52 12.32
C LEU A 200 -11.97 -20.14 13.62
N PHE A 201 -10.98 -19.55 14.27
CA PHE A 201 -10.46 -20.07 15.53
C PHE A 201 -11.42 -19.94 16.71
N ASP A 202 -12.28 -18.91 16.70
CA ASP A 202 -13.30 -18.71 17.73
C ASP A 202 -14.51 -19.64 17.55
N THR A 203 -14.87 -19.97 16.31
CA THR A 203 -16.01 -20.83 15.99
C THR A 203 -15.64 -22.32 15.94
N GLU A 204 -14.41 -22.66 15.56
CA GLU A 204 -13.92 -24.04 15.41
C GLU A 204 -12.68 -24.31 16.30
N PRO A 205 -12.85 -24.55 17.61
CA PRO A 205 -11.74 -24.74 18.55
C PRO A 205 -10.78 -25.89 18.18
N GLU A 206 -11.28 -26.93 17.50
CA GLU A 206 -10.46 -28.06 17.03
C GLU A 206 -9.41 -27.62 16.00
N VAL A 207 -9.76 -26.65 15.15
CA VAL A 207 -8.83 -26.09 14.15
C VAL A 207 -7.77 -25.26 14.85
N LEU A 208 -8.14 -24.44 15.84
CA LEU A 208 -7.18 -23.72 16.67
C LEU A 208 -6.22 -24.68 17.39
N GLU A 209 -6.75 -25.72 18.03
CA GLU A 209 -5.94 -26.72 18.73
C GLU A 209 -4.95 -27.42 17.80
N TYR A 210 -5.38 -27.77 16.58
CA TYR A 210 -4.49 -28.33 15.56
C TYR A 210 -3.28 -27.43 15.29
N TYR A 211 -3.51 -26.12 15.12
CA TYR A 211 -2.43 -25.17 14.87
C TYR A 211 -1.61 -24.83 16.11
N GLN A 212 -2.19 -24.86 17.31
CA GLN A 212 -1.44 -24.73 18.56
C GLN A 212 -0.51 -25.92 18.80
N GLU A 213 -0.95 -27.15 18.49
CA GLU A 213 -0.11 -28.35 18.57
C GLU A 213 1.00 -28.36 17.54
N ARG A 214 0.74 -27.75 16.38
CA ARG A 214 1.75 -27.51 15.37
C ARG A 214 2.71 -26.43 15.85
N PHE A 215 2.29 -25.19 16.08
CA PHE A 215 3.17 -24.07 16.40
C PHE A 215 3.49 -23.98 17.88
N LYS A 216 4.45 -24.80 18.30
CA LYS A 216 4.96 -24.79 19.68
C LYS A 216 5.89 -23.62 19.94
N TYR A 217 6.51 -23.04 18.92
CA TYR A 217 7.35 -21.85 19.03
C TYR A 217 6.93 -20.83 17.97
N ILE A 218 6.57 -19.62 18.42
CA ILE A 218 6.10 -18.53 17.55
C ILE A 218 7.07 -17.38 17.66
N LEU A 219 7.59 -16.94 16.52
CA LEU A 219 8.50 -15.81 16.41
C LEU A 219 7.85 -14.73 15.56
N VAL A 220 7.83 -13.49 16.05
CA VAL A 220 7.23 -12.35 15.32
C VAL A 220 8.26 -11.23 15.20
N ASP A 221 8.60 -10.86 13.97
CA ASP A 221 9.44 -9.70 13.67
C ASP A 221 8.60 -8.44 13.48
N GLU A 222 9.22 -7.26 13.65
CA GLU A 222 8.58 -5.94 13.53
C GLU A 222 7.27 -5.80 14.34
N TYR A 223 7.26 -6.33 15.57
CA TYR A 223 6.06 -6.45 16.40
C TYR A 223 5.37 -5.11 16.72
N GLN A 224 6.09 -4.00 16.65
CA GLN A 224 5.54 -2.65 16.85
C GLN A 224 4.59 -2.19 15.72
N ASP A 225 4.59 -2.88 14.58
CA ASP A 225 3.72 -2.59 13.44
C ASP A 225 2.43 -3.45 13.46
N THR A 226 2.23 -4.25 14.51
CA THR A 226 1.04 -5.10 14.62
C THR A 226 -0.21 -4.29 14.94
N ASN A 227 -1.33 -4.64 14.31
CA ASN A 227 -2.67 -4.13 14.68
C ASN A 227 -3.35 -5.05 15.71
N ASP A 228 -4.54 -4.69 16.18
CA ASP A 228 -5.25 -5.43 17.23
C ASP A 228 -5.65 -6.84 16.80
N ILE A 229 -6.09 -7.02 15.55
CA ILE A 229 -6.47 -8.35 15.05
C ILE A 229 -5.25 -9.28 14.86
N GLN A 230 -4.08 -8.74 14.46
CA GLN A 230 -2.82 -9.48 14.38
C GLN A 230 -2.32 -9.89 15.76
N PHE A 231 -2.43 -8.98 16.74
CA PHE A 231 -2.16 -9.29 18.14
C PHE A 231 -3.06 -10.43 18.63
N ASN A 232 -4.37 -10.33 18.43
CA ASN A 232 -5.35 -11.34 18.84
C ASN A 232 -5.04 -12.70 18.20
N LEU A 233 -4.73 -12.72 16.91
CA LEU A 233 -4.34 -13.94 16.19
C LEU A 233 -3.12 -14.62 16.82
N VAL A 234 -2.07 -13.84 17.12
CA VAL A 234 -0.84 -14.36 17.73
C VAL A 234 -1.08 -14.81 19.17
N ASP A 235 -1.88 -14.07 19.94
CA ASP A 235 -2.27 -14.43 21.31
C ASP A 235 -3.02 -15.77 21.34
N LYS A 236 -4.00 -15.99 20.46
CA LYS A 236 -4.71 -17.27 20.32
C LYS A 236 -3.75 -18.41 19.99
N LEU A 237 -2.85 -18.24 19.02
CA LEU A 237 -1.89 -19.28 18.63
C LEU A 237 -0.89 -19.58 19.76
N ALA A 238 -0.42 -18.56 20.48
CA ALA A 238 0.52 -18.71 21.58
C ALA A 238 -0.14 -19.25 22.86
N GLY A 239 -1.46 -19.18 22.99
CA GLY A 239 -2.19 -19.43 24.24
C GLY A 239 -1.88 -20.77 24.93
N LYS A 240 -1.58 -21.83 24.17
CA LYS A 240 -1.32 -23.18 24.71
C LYS A 240 0.09 -23.34 25.31
N TYR A 241 1.12 -23.02 24.52
CA TYR A 241 2.52 -23.25 24.90
C TYR A 241 3.23 -22.00 25.46
N LYS A 242 2.75 -20.80 25.11
CA LYS A 242 3.29 -19.49 25.53
C LYS A 242 4.77 -19.26 25.18
N ASN A 243 5.30 -20.05 24.26
CA ASN A 243 6.65 -19.92 23.71
C ASN A 243 6.63 -18.93 22.55
N ILE A 244 6.39 -17.66 22.88
CA ILE A 244 6.32 -16.56 21.93
C ILE A 244 7.56 -15.67 22.09
N CYS A 245 8.27 -15.43 20.99
CA CYS A 245 9.39 -14.51 20.91
C CYS A 245 9.05 -13.38 19.95
N VAL A 246 8.82 -12.18 20.47
CA VAL A 246 8.57 -10.99 19.65
C VAL A 246 9.82 -10.12 19.60
N VAL A 247 10.11 -9.59 18.42
CA VAL A 247 11.22 -8.68 18.17
C VAL A 247 10.66 -7.41 17.58
N GLY A 248 11.06 -6.28 18.11
CA GLY A 248 10.53 -5.01 17.64
C GLY A 248 11.27 -3.80 18.18
N ASP A 249 10.92 -2.65 17.61
CA ASP A 249 11.45 -1.35 17.97
C ASP A 249 10.31 -0.34 18.06
N ASP A 250 9.89 0.02 19.28
CA ASP A 250 8.84 1.04 19.50
C ASP A 250 9.16 2.41 18.86
N ASP A 251 10.44 2.72 18.64
CA ASP A 251 10.87 3.93 17.95
C ASP A 251 10.73 3.84 16.41
N GLN A 252 10.41 2.66 15.87
CA GLN A 252 10.18 2.44 14.43
C GLN A 252 8.72 2.15 14.08
N SER A 253 7.76 2.35 14.98
CA SER A 253 6.34 2.21 14.65
C SER A 253 5.87 3.41 13.82
N ILE A 254 5.59 3.18 12.53
CA ILE A 254 5.28 4.23 11.54
C ILE A 254 4.06 3.88 10.66
N TYR A 255 3.24 2.91 11.11
CA TYR A 255 2.08 2.42 10.37
C TYR A 255 0.77 2.61 11.14
N LYS A 256 0.67 3.61 12.03
CA LYS A 256 -0.58 3.92 12.77
C LYS A 256 -1.73 4.19 11.79
N PHE A 257 -1.43 4.87 10.68
CA PHE A 257 -2.40 5.13 9.61
C PHE A 257 -2.91 3.86 8.89
N ARG A 258 -2.26 2.70 9.08
CA ARG A 258 -2.71 1.37 8.64
C ARG A 258 -3.30 0.53 9.79
N GLY A 259 -3.54 1.14 10.95
CA GLY A 259 -4.12 0.48 12.13
C GLY A 259 -3.09 -0.17 13.06
N ALA A 260 -1.78 0.05 12.88
CA ALA A 260 -0.79 -0.46 13.82
C ALA A 260 -1.01 0.16 15.21
N ASN A 261 -0.99 -0.68 16.24
CA ASN A 261 -1.19 -0.26 17.62
C ASN A 261 0.13 -0.39 18.41
N LEU A 262 0.77 0.75 18.68
CA LEU A 262 2.02 0.80 19.45
C LEU A 262 1.87 0.20 20.86
N GLU A 263 0.67 0.23 21.44
CA GLU A 263 0.44 -0.36 22.75
C GLU A 263 0.72 -1.87 22.77
N ASN A 264 0.63 -2.58 21.65
CA ASN A 264 0.90 -4.01 21.58
C ASN A 264 2.31 -4.36 22.06
N ILE A 265 3.32 -3.60 21.63
CA ILE A 265 4.71 -3.82 22.07
C ILE A 265 4.96 -3.21 23.46
N LEU A 266 4.34 -2.07 23.78
CA LEU A 266 4.55 -1.41 25.07
C LEU A 266 3.96 -2.22 26.24
N SER A 267 2.81 -2.83 26.01
CA SER A 267 2.04 -3.62 26.97
C SER A 267 2.32 -5.13 26.92
N PHE A 268 3.29 -5.58 26.12
CA PHE A 268 3.60 -7.01 25.96
C PHE A 268 3.81 -7.75 27.29
N GLU A 269 4.49 -7.12 28.26
CA GLU A 269 4.71 -7.68 29.60
C GLU A 269 3.42 -7.84 30.42
N LYS A 270 2.39 -7.04 30.12
CA LYS A 270 1.05 -7.16 30.72
C LYS A 270 0.25 -8.27 30.03
N SER A 271 0.32 -8.36 28.71
CA SER A 271 -0.37 -9.38 27.91
C SER A 271 0.19 -10.77 28.14
N PHE A 272 1.51 -10.89 28.32
CA PHE A 272 2.22 -12.14 28.60
C PHE A 272 2.96 -12.07 29.94
N PRO A 273 2.27 -12.32 31.07
CA PRO A 273 2.90 -12.32 32.39
C PRO A 273 4.08 -13.30 32.46
N GLY A 274 5.20 -12.83 33.02
CA GLY A 274 6.46 -13.59 33.05
C GLY A 274 7.35 -13.37 31.83
N ALA A 275 7.00 -12.44 30.93
CA ALA A 275 7.83 -12.09 29.80
C ALA A 275 9.23 -11.62 30.22
N LYS A 276 10.26 -12.23 29.66
CA LYS A 276 11.63 -11.72 29.75
C LYS A 276 11.84 -10.63 28.71
N VAL A 277 12.50 -9.53 29.09
CA VAL A 277 12.82 -8.43 28.18
C VAL A 277 14.32 -8.34 28.00
N ILE A 278 14.78 -8.44 26.75
CA ILE A 278 16.20 -8.28 26.39
C ILE A 278 16.33 -7.09 25.44
N LYS A 279 17.28 -6.20 25.72
CA LYS A 279 17.53 -5.00 24.91
C LYS A 279 18.75 -5.20 24.01
N LEU A 280 18.60 -4.92 22.72
CA LEU A 280 19.71 -4.91 21.75
C LEU A 280 20.00 -3.46 21.36
N GLU A 281 21.03 -2.89 21.99
CA GLU A 281 21.41 -1.48 21.89
C GLU A 281 22.61 -1.22 20.96
N GLN A 282 23.44 -2.24 20.71
CA GLN A 282 24.58 -2.12 19.79
C GLN A 282 24.09 -2.16 18.34
N ASN A 283 24.38 -1.12 17.58
CA ASN A 283 24.11 -0.97 16.16
C ASN A 283 25.35 -1.34 15.34
N TYR A 284 25.14 -2.10 14.27
CA TYR A 284 26.21 -2.58 13.36
C TYR A 284 26.14 -1.96 11.97
N ARG A 285 25.19 -1.04 11.74
CA ARG A 285 24.87 -0.46 10.44
C ARG A 285 25.50 0.91 10.24
N SER A 286 25.25 1.81 11.17
CA SER A 286 25.47 3.25 11.02
C SER A 286 26.69 3.70 11.83
N THR A 287 27.31 4.78 11.37
CA THR A 287 28.38 5.46 12.11
C THR A 287 27.85 6.14 13.38
N GLU A 288 28.76 6.39 14.33
CA GLU A 288 28.48 7.05 15.61
C GLU A 288 27.73 8.38 15.43
N LYS A 289 28.19 9.25 14.53
CA LYS A 289 27.58 10.58 14.28
C LYS A 289 26.13 10.49 13.79
N ILE A 290 25.82 9.53 12.93
CA ILE A 290 24.46 9.31 12.42
C ILE A 290 23.55 8.82 13.56
N LEU A 291 24.05 7.90 14.39
CA LEU A 291 23.30 7.37 15.51
C LEU A 291 23.06 8.41 16.60
N ASP A 292 24.02 9.27 16.87
CA ASP A 292 23.84 10.37 17.83
C ASP A 292 22.76 11.35 17.35
N CYS A 293 22.72 11.68 16.06
CA CYS A 293 21.62 12.45 15.48
C CYS A 293 20.27 11.74 15.65
N ALA A 294 20.21 10.44 15.36
CA ALA A 294 18.99 9.64 15.51
C ALA A 294 18.50 9.60 16.96
N ASN A 295 19.42 9.36 17.91
CA ASN A 295 19.15 9.34 19.34
C ASN A 295 18.66 10.71 19.85
N ALA A 296 19.22 11.81 19.33
CA ALA A 296 18.82 13.17 19.70
C ALA A 296 17.37 13.45 19.28
N VAL A 297 17.01 13.16 18.02
CA VAL A 297 15.64 13.34 17.52
C VAL A 297 14.67 12.49 18.36
N ILE A 298 14.89 11.18 18.47
CA ILE A 298 13.91 10.29 19.10
C ILE A 298 13.75 10.51 20.61
N ALA A 299 14.72 11.15 21.27
CA ALA A 299 14.63 11.49 22.69
C ALA A 299 13.49 12.46 23.03
N HIS A 300 12.96 13.18 22.03
CA HIS A 300 11.82 14.09 22.21
C HIS A 300 10.46 13.37 22.26
N ASN A 301 10.37 12.08 21.92
CA ASN A 301 9.14 11.31 22.09
C ASN A 301 8.95 10.87 23.55
N THR A 302 7.72 10.95 24.03
CA THR A 302 7.29 10.49 25.34
C THR A 302 6.77 9.04 25.27
N GLY A 303 6.59 8.37 26.41
CA GLY A 303 6.00 7.02 26.45
C GLY A 303 6.84 5.86 25.87
N ARG A 304 8.01 6.13 25.26
CA ARG A 304 8.92 5.12 24.73
C ARG A 304 9.59 4.28 25.82
N LYS A 305 9.92 3.02 25.50
CA LYS A 305 10.76 2.20 26.39
C LYS A 305 12.21 2.71 26.29
N GLN A 306 12.79 3.04 27.44
CA GLN A 306 14.15 3.59 27.49
C GLN A 306 15.18 2.63 26.86
N LYS A 307 15.82 3.09 25.80
CA LYS A 307 16.97 2.47 25.15
C LYS A 307 17.81 3.53 24.45
N ARG A 308 19.12 3.29 24.35
CA ARG A 308 20.04 4.17 23.63
C ARG A 308 20.88 3.34 22.66
N LEU A 309 20.85 3.70 21.38
CA LEU A 309 21.70 3.05 20.39
C LEU A 309 23.15 3.51 20.51
N TRP A 310 24.09 2.58 20.39
CA TRP A 310 25.53 2.86 20.32
C TRP A 310 26.20 1.98 19.27
N THR A 311 27.40 2.34 18.79
CA THR A 311 28.14 1.57 17.78
C THR A 311 29.64 1.56 18.07
N ASP A 312 30.34 0.51 17.63
CA ASP A 312 31.80 0.46 17.59
C ASP A 312 32.39 1.15 16.34
N HIS A 313 31.54 1.50 15.36
CA HIS A 313 31.93 2.22 14.14
C HIS A 313 32.13 3.72 14.45
N LYS A 314 33.23 4.00 15.16
CA LYS A 314 33.60 5.36 15.57
C LYS A 314 33.93 6.26 14.37
N GLY A 315 33.65 7.55 14.52
CA GLY A 315 33.92 8.55 13.49
C GLY A 315 32.84 8.63 12.42
N GLY A 316 33.24 8.70 11.15
CA GLY A 316 32.34 8.97 10.02
C GLY A 316 32.31 10.44 9.59
N LYS A 317 31.69 10.69 8.42
CA LYS A 317 31.47 12.06 7.93
C LYS A 317 30.41 12.75 8.79
N ASP A 318 30.51 14.07 8.89
CA ASP A 318 29.50 14.87 9.58
C ASP A 318 28.16 14.77 8.85
N VAL A 319 27.08 14.69 9.62
CA VAL A 319 25.73 14.83 9.09
C VAL A 319 25.57 16.28 8.62
N THR A 320 25.05 16.47 7.41
CA THR A 320 24.91 17.82 6.83
C THR A 320 23.45 18.18 6.63
N PHE A 321 23.12 19.44 6.90
CA PHE A 321 21.83 20.03 6.54
C PHE A 321 22.06 21.25 5.64
N LYS A 322 21.37 21.29 4.49
CA LYS A 322 21.46 22.41 3.53
C LYS A 322 20.07 22.94 3.18
N GLU A 323 19.87 24.24 3.35
CA GLU A 323 18.67 24.96 2.90
C GLU A 323 18.91 25.59 1.52
N PHE A 324 17.95 25.44 0.61
CA PHE A 324 17.96 26.00 -0.75
C PHE A 324 16.83 27.01 -0.93
N ASP A 325 16.96 27.93 -1.89
CA ASP A 325 15.93 28.96 -2.15
C ASP A 325 14.62 28.34 -2.67
N GLY A 326 14.71 27.41 -3.62
CA GLY A 326 13.55 26.75 -4.22
C GLY A 326 13.65 25.23 -4.31
N ALA A 327 12.50 24.56 -4.41
CA ALA A 327 12.43 23.09 -4.57
C ALA A 327 13.17 22.57 -5.81
N ASN A 328 13.27 23.37 -6.88
CA ASN A 328 14.04 23.00 -8.06
C ASN A 328 15.55 23.03 -7.78
N ASP A 329 16.01 24.02 -7.01
CA ASP A 329 17.42 24.17 -6.62
C ASP A 329 17.87 23.03 -5.70
N GLU A 330 17.02 22.66 -4.75
CA GLU A 330 17.21 21.45 -3.92
C GLU A 330 17.36 20.21 -4.80
N ALA A 331 16.41 19.94 -5.70
CA ALA A 331 16.47 18.77 -6.59
C ALA A 331 17.72 18.80 -7.50
N ASN A 332 18.06 19.95 -8.07
CA ASN A 332 19.27 20.13 -8.88
C ASN A 332 20.54 19.80 -8.08
N ALA A 333 20.65 20.33 -6.86
CA ALA A 333 21.81 20.16 -6.02
C ALA A 333 21.96 18.71 -5.56
N VAL A 334 20.87 18.07 -5.13
CA VAL A 334 20.86 16.66 -4.71
C VAL A 334 21.26 15.74 -5.87
N ILE A 335 20.65 15.87 -7.05
CA ILE A 335 20.98 15.00 -8.19
C ILE A 335 22.39 15.24 -8.72
N ARG A 336 22.88 16.49 -8.67
CA ARG A 336 24.29 16.78 -8.99
C ARG A 336 25.23 16.11 -8.00
N GLU A 337 24.95 16.20 -6.70
CA GLU A 337 25.77 15.54 -5.68
C GLU A 337 25.75 14.00 -5.83
N VAL A 338 24.58 13.43 -6.14
CA VAL A 338 24.44 11.99 -6.44
C VAL A 338 25.34 11.56 -7.59
N LYS A 339 25.41 12.37 -8.65
CA LYS A 339 26.25 12.13 -9.82
C LYS A 339 27.74 12.28 -9.53
N ASP A 340 28.11 13.32 -8.76
CA ASP A 340 29.50 13.76 -8.62
C ASP A 340 30.20 13.18 -7.38
N CYS A 341 29.48 12.50 -6.48
CA CYS A 341 30.06 11.97 -5.23
C CYS A 341 30.99 10.76 -5.40
N GLY A 342 31.09 10.20 -6.61
CA GLY A 342 32.00 9.09 -6.91
C GLY A 342 31.59 7.73 -6.31
N ARG A 343 30.39 7.61 -5.74
CA ARG A 343 29.81 6.33 -5.30
C ARG A 343 28.98 5.69 -6.42
N SER A 344 28.81 4.37 -6.33
CA SER A 344 27.84 3.63 -7.15
C SER A 344 26.45 4.27 -7.02
N TYR A 345 25.65 4.25 -8.08
CA TYR A 345 24.27 4.75 -8.00
C TYR A 345 23.42 3.83 -7.11
N HIS A 346 23.67 2.53 -7.15
CA HIS A 346 23.04 1.53 -6.28
C HIS A 346 23.23 1.81 -4.79
N ASP A 347 24.35 2.42 -4.39
CA ASP A 347 24.70 2.70 -2.99
C ASP A 347 24.02 3.96 -2.43
N GLN A 348 23.17 4.60 -3.24
CA GLN A 348 22.58 5.90 -2.94
C GLN A 348 21.06 5.85 -2.98
N ALA A 349 20.43 6.40 -1.93
CA ALA A 349 18.98 6.55 -1.86
C ALA A 349 18.55 7.98 -1.59
N ILE A 350 17.47 8.41 -2.25
CA ILE A 350 16.80 9.68 -2.01
C ILE A 350 15.44 9.38 -1.38
N LEU A 351 15.29 9.81 -0.13
CA LEU A 351 14.10 9.57 0.69
C LEU A 351 13.28 10.84 0.84
N TYR A 352 11.98 10.72 0.63
CA TYR A 352 11.02 11.82 0.73
C TYR A 352 9.76 11.43 1.50
N ARG A 353 8.99 12.41 1.99
CA ARG A 353 7.78 12.16 2.78
C ARG A 353 6.57 11.75 1.93
N THR A 354 6.44 12.30 0.72
CA THR A 354 5.29 12.06 -0.17
C THR A 354 5.74 11.77 -1.61
N ASN A 355 5.00 10.90 -2.31
CA ASN A 355 5.28 10.57 -3.72
C ASN A 355 5.28 11.78 -4.66
N ALA A 356 4.55 12.85 -4.33
CA ALA A 356 4.53 14.06 -5.15
C ALA A 356 5.92 14.73 -5.28
N GLN A 357 6.82 14.50 -4.32
CA GLN A 357 8.19 15.02 -4.34
C GLN A 357 9.07 14.33 -5.39
N SER A 358 8.76 13.08 -5.81
CA SER A 358 9.58 12.33 -6.76
C SER A 358 9.72 13.08 -8.08
N ARG A 359 8.62 13.70 -8.55
CA ARG A 359 8.55 14.32 -9.88
C ARG A 359 9.71 15.28 -10.18
N LEU A 360 10.03 16.20 -9.27
CA LEU A 360 11.12 17.16 -9.50
C LEU A 360 12.50 16.48 -9.51
N LEU A 361 12.69 15.46 -8.67
CA LEU A 361 13.92 14.67 -8.63
C LEU A 361 14.09 13.87 -9.93
N GLU A 362 13.04 13.22 -10.39
CA GLU A 362 13.01 12.47 -11.65
C GLU A 362 13.34 13.37 -12.86
N GLU A 363 12.72 14.54 -12.94
CA GLU A 363 13.01 15.51 -13.99
C GLU A 363 14.50 15.89 -14.03
N GLN A 364 15.16 15.96 -12.87
CA GLN A 364 16.60 16.23 -12.79
C GLN A 364 17.47 15.00 -13.07
N CYS A 365 17.06 13.81 -12.64
CA CYS A 365 17.72 12.56 -13.02
C CYS A 365 17.78 12.41 -14.55
N ILE A 366 16.66 12.64 -15.22
CA ILE A 366 16.56 12.60 -16.69
C ILE A 366 17.48 13.66 -17.32
N LYS A 367 17.42 14.92 -16.86
CA LYS A 367 18.24 16.01 -17.42
C LYS A 367 19.75 15.75 -17.27
N MET A 368 20.17 15.12 -16.18
CA MET A 368 21.59 14.90 -15.87
C MET A 368 22.10 13.51 -16.31
N ASN A 369 21.24 12.69 -16.92
CA ASN A 369 21.47 11.28 -17.27
C ASN A 369 21.89 10.44 -16.07
N VAL A 370 21.24 10.64 -14.92
CA VAL A 370 21.40 9.81 -13.73
C VAL A 370 20.37 8.69 -13.80
N PRO A 371 20.80 7.42 -13.84
CA PRO A 371 19.87 6.29 -13.88
C PRO A 371 19.21 6.11 -12.52
N TYR A 372 17.90 5.90 -12.51
CA TYR A 372 17.11 5.88 -11.27
C TYR A 372 15.97 4.88 -11.32
N GLN A 373 15.51 4.47 -10.14
CA GLN A 373 14.30 3.67 -9.96
C GLN A 373 13.42 4.28 -8.87
N ILE A 374 12.10 4.17 -9.02
CA ILE A 374 11.14 4.62 -8.02
C ILE A 374 10.49 3.42 -7.37
N ILE A 375 10.52 3.38 -6.04
CA ILE A 375 9.77 2.40 -5.26
C ILE A 375 8.46 3.04 -4.77
N GLY A 376 7.33 2.42 -5.11
CA GLY A 376 5.98 2.90 -4.75
C GLY A 376 5.33 3.84 -5.77
N GLY A 377 5.67 3.72 -7.06
CA GLY A 377 4.99 4.38 -8.18
C GLY A 377 3.61 3.78 -8.50
N VAL A 378 3.09 3.95 -9.73
CA VAL A 378 1.86 3.24 -10.15
C VAL A 378 2.16 1.73 -10.15
N ASN A 379 1.52 1.00 -9.23
CA ASN A 379 1.70 -0.43 -9.07
C ASN A 379 1.45 -1.15 -10.40
N PHE A 380 2.39 -2.00 -10.81
CA PHE A 380 2.31 -2.78 -12.04
C PHE A 380 1.04 -3.63 -12.14
N TYR A 381 0.61 -4.24 -11.03
CA TYR A 381 -0.61 -5.07 -11.01
C TYR A 381 -1.89 -4.25 -11.09
N GLN A 382 -1.80 -2.92 -10.90
CA GLN A 382 -2.92 -2.00 -11.11
C GLN A 382 -3.09 -1.55 -12.57
N ARG A 383 -2.14 -1.89 -13.45
CA ARG A 383 -2.23 -1.54 -14.86
C ARG A 383 -3.41 -2.26 -15.51
N ARG A 384 -4.08 -1.57 -16.45
CA ARG A 384 -5.35 -2.04 -17.03
C ARG A 384 -5.20 -3.41 -17.69
N GLU A 385 -4.17 -3.60 -18.51
CA GLU A 385 -3.86 -4.87 -19.17
C GLU A 385 -3.59 -6.01 -18.19
N ILE A 386 -2.89 -5.72 -17.09
CA ILE A 386 -2.59 -6.72 -16.09
C ILE A 386 -3.86 -7.12 -15.34
N LYS A 387 -4.68 -6.15 -14.91
CA LYS A 387 -5.95 -6.43 -14.25
C LYS A 387 -6.94 -7.19 -15.13
N ASP A 388 -6.97 -6.90 -16.42
CA ASP A 388 -7.87 -7.61 -17.35
C ASP A 388 -7.45 -9.08 -17.48
N VAL A 389 -6.15 -9.36 -17.65
CA VAL A 389 -5.61 -10.74 -17.66
C VAL A 389 -5.87 -11.46 -16.34
N LEU A 390 -5.60 -10.80 -15.20
CA LEU A 390 -5.83 -11.37 -13.89
C LEU A 390 -7.32 -11.66 -13.63
N ALA A 391 -8.24 -10.83 -14.12
CA ALA A 391 -9.67 -11.09 -13.99
C ALA A 391 -10.14 -12.30 -14.80
N TYR A 392 -9.56 -12.56 -15.97
CA TYR A 392 -9.77 -13.83 -16.68
C TYR A 392 -9.31 -15.02 -15.83
N MET A 393 -8.11 -14.93 -15.26
CA MET A 393 -7.57 -15.99 -14.41
C MET A 393 -8.39 -16.20 -13.13
N LYS A 394 -8.89 -15.12 -12.51
CA LYS A 394 -9.80 -15.19 -11.36
C LYS A 394 -11.07 -15.96 -11.68
N ILE A 395 -11.71 -15.73 -12.84
CA ILE A 395 -12.92 -16.47 -13.26
C ILE A 395 -12.66 -17.95 -13.55
N ILE A 396 -11.46 -18.26 -14.03
CA ILE A 396 -11.04 -19.64 -14.25
C ILE A 396 -10.85 -20.37 -12.92
N ALA A 397 -10.30 -19.68 -11.92
CA ALA A 397 -10.08 -20.22 -10.57
C ALA A 397 -11.35 -20.25 -9.70
N ASN A 398 -12.18 -19.20 -9.77
CA ASN A 398 -13.39 -18.98 -8.97
C ASN A 398 -14.49 -18.38 -9.86
N ASP A 399 -15.47 -19.20 -10.25
CA ASP A 399 -16.58 -18.75 -11.09
C ASP A 399 -17.68 -17.99 -10.35
N SER A 400 -17.56 -17.84 -9.03
CA SER A 400 -18.44 -17.01 -8.22
C SER A 400 -18.03 -15.53 -8.21
N ASP A 401 -16.84 -15.19 -8.73
CA ASP A 401 -16.31 -13.83 -8.71
C ASP A 401 -17.01 -12.89 -9.72
N ASN A 402 -18.16 -12.37 -9.34
CA ASN A 402 -18.95 -11.48 -10.20
C ASN A 402 -18.21 -10.18 -10.57
N VAL A 403 -17.30 -9.69 -9.72
CA VAL A 403 -16.50 -8.47 -10.02
C VAL A 403 -15.52 -8.74 -11.15
N ALA A 404 -14.81 -9.86 -11.10
CA ALA A 404 -13.94 -10.28 -12.18
C ALA A 404 -14.74 -10.55 -13.47
N PHE A 405 -15.91 -11.19 -13.38
CA PHE A 405 -16.77 -11.52 -14.52
C PHE A 405 -17.22 -10.26 -15.26
N GLU A 406 -17.80 -9.30 -14.54
CA GLU A 406 -18.30 -8.06 -15.12
C GLU A 406 -17.18 -7.22 -15.76
N ARG A 407 -15.95 -7.32 -15.26
CA ARG A 407 -14.78 -6.64 -15.84
C ARG A 407 -14.44 -7.16 -17.24
N ILE A 408 -14.46 -8.47 -17.44
CA ILE A 408 -13.90 -9.12 -18.64
C ILE A 408 -14.94 -9.58 -19.67
N ILE A 409 -16.21 -9.70 -19.28
CA ILE A 409 -17.28 -10.18 -20.16
C ILE A 409 -17.38 -9.37 -21.47
N ASN A 410 -17.12 -8.07 -21.43
CA ASN A 410 -17.14 -7.19 -22.61
C ASN A 410 -15.78 -6.52 -22.89
N VAL A 411 -14.68 -7.13 -22.42
CA VAL A 411 -13.30 -6.73 -22.72
C VAL A 411 -12.53 -7.93 -23.30
N PRO A 412 -12.18 -7.93 -24.59
CA PRO A 412 -12.53 -6.95 -25.62
C PRO A 412 -14.01 -6.80 -25.90
N LYS A 413 -14.38 -5.73 -26.61
CA LYS A 413 -15.78 -5.42 -26.95
C LYS A 413 -16.45 -6.59 -27.70
N ARG A 414 -17.37 -7.27 -27.02
CA ARG A 414 -18.19 -8.37 -27.54
C ARG A 414 -19.63 -7.96 -27.86
N GLY A 415 -19.99 -6.71 -27.57
CA GLY A 415 -21.36 -6.22 -27.78
C GLY A 415 -22.34 -6.73 -26.71
N ILE A 416 -21.82 -7.14 -25.56
CA ILE A 416 -22.60 -7.52 -24.38
C ILE A 416 -22.79 -6.24 -23.56
N GLY A 417 -24.01 -5.69 -23.60
CA GLY A 417 -24.36 -4.45 -22.90
C GLY A 417 -25.06 -4.68 -21.56
N GLU A 418 -25.31 -3.59 -20.83
CA GLU A 418 -25.91 -3.61 -19.49
C GLU A 418 -27.24 -4.37 -19.41
N ALA A 419 -28.10 -4.27 -20.42
CA ALA A 419 -29.37 -4.99 -20.46
C ALA A 419 -29.20 -6.53 -20.48
N THR A 420 -28.07 -7.04 -21.00
CA THR A 420 -27.77 -8.47 -20.97
C THR A 420 -27.23 -8.86 -19.59
N LEU A 421 -26.32 -8.06 -19.04
CA LEU A 421 -25.80 -8.28 -17.68
C LEU A 421 -26.92 -8.27 -16.64
N GLU A 422 -27.87 -7.36 -16.75
CA GLU A 422 -29.01 -7.28 -15.83
C GLU A 422 -29.88 -8.54 -15.89
N LYS A 423 -30.12 -9.13 -17.07
CA LYS A 423 -30.81 -10.41 -17.19
C LYS A 423 -30.05 -11.55 -16.50
N LEU A 424 -28.73 -11.57 -16.61
CA LEU A 424 -27.89 -12.56 -15.93
C LEU A 424 -27.96 -12.37 -14.41
N ARG A 425 -27.87 -11.13 -13.91
CA ARG A 425 -28.01 -10.80 -12.48
C ARG A 425 -29.35 -11.25 -11.92
N VAL A 426 -30.44 -10.92 -12.62
CA VAL A 426 -31.80 -11.30 -12.20
C VAL A 426 -31.97 -12.82 -12.18
N PHE A 427 -31.46 -13.51 -13.20
CA PHE A 427 -31.52 -14.98 -13.23
C PHE A 427 -30.71 -15.62 -12.11
N ALA A 428 -29.47 -15.15 -11.90
CA ALA A 428 -28.60 -15.60 -10.82
C ALA A 428 -29.28 -15.42 -9.45
N ALA A 429 -29.81 -14.22 -9.18
CA ALA A 429 -30.51 -13.93 -7.93
C ALA A 429 -31.80 -14.76 -7.74
N ALA A 430 -32.58 -14.97 -8.81
CA ALA A 430 -33.85 -15.70 -8.73
C ALA A 430 -33.71 -17.21 -8.58
N ASN A 431 -32.58 -17.78 -9.01
CA ASN A 431 -32.32 -19.22 -8.95
C ASN A 431 -31.33 -19.62 -7.85
N SER A 432 -30.82 -18.64 -7.10
CA SER A 432 -30.03 -18.90 -5.91
C SER A 432 -30.94 -19.42 -4.79
N THR A 433 -30.53 -20.52 -4.15
CA THR A 433 -31.18 -21.09 -2.98
C THR A 433 -30.37 -20.78 -1.73
N SER A 434 -30.87 -21.18 -0.55
CA SER A 434 -30.09 -21.10 0.69
C SER A 434 -28.86 -22.01 0.70
N GLU A 435 -28.83 -23.03 -0.18
CA GLU A 435 -27.77 -24.05 -0.24
C GLU A 435 -26.85 -23.88 -1.45
N HIS A 436 -27.31 -23.26 -2.54
CA HIS A 436 -26.53 -23.05 -3.76
C HIS A 436 -26.75 -21.64 -4.31
N THR A 437 -25.70 -20.82 -4.36
CA THR A 437 -25.75 -19.51 -5.01
C THR A 437 -25.44 -19.67 -6.49
N VAL A 438 -26.40 -19.31 -7.36
CA VAL A 438 -26.18 -19.35 -8.81
C VAL A 438 -25.35 -18.14 -9.21
N THR A 439 -24.19 -18.36 -9.81
CA THR A 439 -23.26 -17.30 -10.19
C THR A 439 -23.66 -16.63 -11.51
N MET A 440 -23.14 -15.42 -11.80
CA MET A 440 -23.37 -14.82 -13.13
C MET A 440 -22.70 -15.63 -14.25
N TYR A 441 -21.60 -16.30 -13.95
CA TYR A 441 -20.95 -17.22 -14.88
C TYR A 441 -21.84 -18.43 -15.17
N GLU A 442 -22.42 -19.07 -14.15
CA GLU A 442 -23.40 -20.15 -14.34
C GLU A 442 -24.62 -19.69 -15.14
N ALA A 443 -25.14 -18.50 -14.85
CA ALA A 443 -26.22 -17.90 -15.64
C ALA A 443 -25.81 -17.73 -17.11
N ALA A 444 -24.57 -17.33 -17.38
CA ALA A 444 -24.05 -17.19 -18.74
C ALA A 444 -24.02 -18.53 -19.50
N THR A 445 -23.68 -19.64 -18.84
CA THR A 445 -23.76 -20.99 -19.45
C THR A 445 -25.20 -21.35 -19.88
N LYS A 446 -26.20 -20.78 -19.20
CA LYS A 446 -27.63 -21.01 -19.42
C LYS A 446 -28.29 -19.92 -20.27
N ALA A 447 -27.52 -19.06 -20.96
CA ALA A 447 -28.03 -17.89 -21.69
C ALA A 447 -29.23 -18.18 -22.62
N GLY A 448 -29.25 -19.33 -23.30
CA GLY A 448 -30.36 -19.75 -24.15
C GLY A 448 -31.69 -19.94 -23.40
N ILE A 449 -31.63 -20.44 -22.17
CA ILE A 449 -32.79 -20.65 -21.29
C ILE A 449 -33.33 -19.31 -20.77
N ILE A 450 -32.43 -18.34 -20.54
CA ILE A 450 -32.74 -16.99 -20.03
C ILE A 450 -33.40 -16.12 -21.13
N GLY A 451 -33.52 -16.62 -22.36
CA GLY A 451 -34.04 -15.84 -23.49
C GLY A 451 -33.05 -14.78 -23.97
N ILE A 452 -31.75 -14.98 -23.74
CA ILE A 452 -30.67 -14.15 -24.29
C ILE A 452 -30.30 -14.73 -25.65
N GLY A 453 -31.02 -14.31 -26.69
CA GLY A 453 -30.82 -14.75 -28.08
C GLY A 453 -30.03 -13.77 -28.95
N GLY A 454 -29.97 -14.05 -30.25
CA GLY A 454 -29.34 -13.18 -31.25
C GLY A 454 -27.83 -13.05 -31.10
N LYS A 455 -27.28 -11.86 -31.44
CA LYS A 455 -25.84 -11.60 -31.39
C LYS A 455 -25.27 -11.72 -29.96
N ALA A 456 -25.97 -11.18 -28.96
CA ALA A 456 -25.52 -11.22 -27.57
C ALA A 456 -25.44 -12.65 -27.04
N GLY A 457 -26.43 -13.50 -27.31
CA GLY A 457 -26.42 -14.92 -26.92
C GLY A 457 -25.26 -15.72 -27.55
N LYS A 458 -25.00 -15.51 -28.85
CA LYS A 458 -23.87 -16.15 -29.55
C LYS A 458 -22.52 -15.76 -28.94
N MET A 459 -22.31 -14.47 -28.68
CA MET A 459 -21.07 -13.95 -28.09
C MET A 459 -20.88 -14.45 -26.65
N LEU A 460 -21.98 -14.59 -25.88
CA LEU A 460 -21.93 -15.18 -24.54
C LEU A 460 -21.49 -16.66 -24.60
N GLN A 461 -22.05 -17.44 -25.52
CA GLN A 461 -21.66 -18.84 -25.72
C GLN A 461 -20.20 -18.98 -26.16
N GLU A 462 -19.74 -18.13 -27.09
CA GLU A 462 -18.33 -18.12 -27.52
C GLU A 462 -17.40 -17.81 -26.34
N PHE A 463 -17.77 -16.83 -25.50
CA PHE A 463 -17.03 -16.52 -24.27
C PHE A 463 -17.00 -17.69 -23.28
N VAL A 464 -18.15 -18.30 -22.99
CA VAL A 464 -18.26 -19.45 -22.06
C VAL A 464 -17.44 -20.63 -22.57
N ASN A 465 -17.57 -21.00 -23.85
CA ASN A 465 -16.83 -22.12 -24.44
C ASN A 465 -15.31 -21.91 -24.36
N MET A 466 -14.85 -20.66 -24.52
CA MET A 466 -13.44 -20.31 -24.39
C MET A 466 -12.94 -20.50 -22.96
N VAL A 467 -13.70 -20.01 -21.96
CA VAL A 467 -13.33 -20.16 -20.53
C VAL A 467 -13.36 -21.63 -20.10
N GLU A 468 -14.38 -22.40 -20.50
CA GLU A 468 -14.47 -23.84 -20.21
C GLU A 468 -13.30 -24.61 -20.83
N ASN A 469 -12.91 -24.29 -22.07
CA ASN A 469 -11.75 -24.91 -22.71
C ASN A 469 -10.45 -24.67 -21.91
N TRP A 470 -10.22 -23.44 -21.41
CA TRP A 470 -9.07 -23.16 -20.56
C TRP A 470 -9.15 -23.88 -19.20
N LYS A 471 -10.34 -23.93 -18.59
CA LYS A 471 -10.58 -24.69 -17.35
C LYS A 471 -10.25 -26.18 -17.54
N ASP A 472 -10.73 -26.79 -18.62
CA ASP A 472 -10.47 -28.19 -18.93
C ASP A 472 -8.97 -28.44 -19.10
N LYS A 473 -8.28 -27.62 -19.90
CA LYS A 473 -6.81 -27.74 -20.10
C LYS A 473 -6.04 -27.65 -18.78
N LEU A 474 -6.39 -26.72 -17.90
CA LEU A 474 -5.74 -26.60 -16.58
C LEU A 474 -6.10 -27.72 -15.62
N ARG A 475 -7.34 -28.25 -15.67
CA ARG A 475 -7.75 -29.43 -14.89
C ARG A 475 -6.92 -30.64 -15.30
N TYR A 476 -6.75 -30.89 -16.60
CA TYR A 476 -5.92 -31.99 -17.11
C TYR A 476 -4.44 -31.83 -16.74
N ALA A 477 -3.95 -30.59 -16.68
CA ALA A 477 -2.58 -30.28 -16.29
C ALA A 477 -2.35 -30.17 -14.77
N GLY A 478 -3.38 -30.42 -13.94
CA GLY A 478 -3.25 -30.45 -12.47
C GLY A 478 -3.26 -29.08 -11.77
N TYR A 479 -3.45 -27.97 -12.50
CA TYR A 479 -3.41 -26.60 -11.92
C TYR A 479 -4.70 -26.19 -11.20
N LEU A 480 -5.79 -26.95 -11.39
CA LEU A 480 -7.08 -26.74 -10.72
C LEU A 480 -7.42 -27.87 -9.72
N ASN A 481 -7.05 -29.13 -9.99
CA ASN A 481 -7.36 -30.33 -9.16
C ASN A 481 -6.20 -31.37 -9.16
N GLU A 482 -6.15 -32.26 -8.15
CA GLU A 482 -5.05 -33.22 -7.86
C GLU A 482 -4.82 -34.39 -8.86
N LYS A 483 -5.39 -34.40 -10.07
CA LYS A 483 -5.17 -35.49 -11.04
C LYS A 483 -4.53 -35.00 -12.33
N ALA A 484 -3.19 -35.02 -12.37
CA ALA A 484 -2.43 -34.91 -13.61
C ALA A 484 -2.42 -36.28 -14.34
N VAL A 485 -2.68 -36.29 -15.65
CA VAL A 485 -2.68 -37.52 -16.47
C VAL A 485 -1.63 -37.52 -17.58
N ASP A 486 -1.00 -36.41 -17.97
CA ASP A 486 0.10 -36.44 -18.95
C ASP A 486 1.00 -35.18 -18.93
N GLU A 487 2.27 -35.34 -19.31
CA GLU A 487 3.37 -34.35 -19.25
C GLU A 487 3.44 -33.33 -20.41
N ASP A 488 2.58 -33.42 -21.44
CA ASP A 488 2.55 -32.44 -22.56
C ASP A 488 1.68 -31.21 -22.23
N SER A 489 2.21 -30.49 -21.24
CA SER A 489 1.62 -29.65 -20.20
C SER A 489 1.18 -28.22 -20.61
N TYR A 490 -0.13 -27.97 -20.54
CA TYR A 490 -0.68 -26.61 -20.57
C TYR A 490 -0.33 -25.88 -19.27
N SER A 491 0.54 -24.88 -19.33
CA SER A 491 1.08 -24.17 -18.15
C SER A 491 0.30 -22.87 -17.82
N ILE A 492 0.52 -22.29 -16.64
CA ILE A 492 0.00 -20.94 -16.29
C ILE A 492 0.54 -19.89 -17.27
N GLN A 493 1.81 -20.03 -17.70
CA GLN A 493 2.37 -19.21 -18.78
C GLN A 493 1.56 -19.33 -20.08
N ARG A 494 1.28 -20.56 -20.52
CA ARG A 494 0.47 -20.82 -21.73
C ARG A 494 -0.96 -20.33 -21.59
N LEU A 495 -1.52 -20.35 -20.39
CA LEU A 495 -2.81 -19.75 -20.11
C LEU A 495 -2.81 -18.25 -20.39
N ILE A 496 -1.83 -17.51 -19.89
CA ILE A 496 -1.75 -16.05 -20.11
C ILE A 496 -1.57 -15.73 -21.60
N GLU A 497 -0.72 -16.49 -22.30
CA GLU A 497 -0.57 -16.40 -23.76
C GLU A 497 -1.90 -16.66 -24.48
N SER A 498 -2.63 -17.71 -24.09
CA SER A 498 -3.92 -18.07 -24.68
C SER A 498 -5.00 -17.04 -24.36
N ILE A 499 -5.02 -16.45 -23.16
CA ILE A 499 -5.91 -15.34 -22.82
C ILE A 499 -5.62 -14.14 -23.70
N ARG A 500 -4.35 -13.78 -23.90
CA ARG A 500 -3.95 -12.67 -24.79
C ARG A 500 -4.44 -12.90 -26.22
N ASP A 501 -4.29 -14.12 -26.73
CA ASP A 501 -4.49 -14.42 -28.15
C ASP A 501 -5.94 -14.85 -28.46
N ASP A 502 -6.47 -15.88 -27.79
CA ASP A 502 -7.80 -16.46 -28.08
C ASP A 502 -8.95 -15.51 -27.72
N SER A 503 -8.79 -14.67 -26.69
CA SER A 503 -9.85 -13.74 -26.27
C SER A 503 -10.03 -12.53 -27.21
N GLY A 504 -9.07 -12.32 -28.11
CA GLY A 504 -8.94 -11.13 -28.96
C GLY A 504 -8.30 -9.92 -28.27
N TYR A 505 -7.81 -10.07 -27.02
CA TYR A 505 -7.28 -8.95 -26.24
C TYR A 505 -6.01 -8.36 -26.83
N GLY A 506 -5.11 -9.20 -27.34
CA GLY A 506 -3.92 -8.75 -28.06
C GLY A 506 -4.27 -7.94 -29.31
N GLU A 507 -5.33 -8.32 -30.04
CA GLU A 507 -5.78 -7.56 -31.21
C GLU A 507 -6.39 -6.21 -30.82
N GLU A 508 -7.16 -6.11 -29.73
CA GLU A 508 -7.65 -4.82 -29.22
C GLU A 508 -6.48 -3.89 -28.85
N ILE A 509 -5.45 -4.41 -28.17
CA ILE A 509 -4.25 -3.64 -27.81
C ILE A 509 -3.55 -3.09 -29.06
N LYS A 510 -3.39 -3.91 -30.11
CA LYS A 510 -2.75 -3.48 -31.36
C LYS A 510 -3.47 -2.30 -32.04
N LEU A 511 -4.77 -2.16 -31.84
CA LEU A 511 -5.58 -1.10 -32.43
C LEU A 511 -5.43 0.26 -31.72
N GLU A 512 -4.88 0.31 -30.50
CA GLU A 512 -4.72 1.54 -29.72
C GLU A 512 -3.52 2.41 -30.16
N GLY A 513 -2.63 1.86 -30.99
CA GLY A 513 -1.48 2.56 -31.58
C GLY A 513 -0.14 1.92 -31.22
N VAL A 514 0.87 2.05 -32.09
CA VAL A 514 2.11 1.25 -32.03
C VAL A 514 2.86 1.37 -30.69
N VAL A 515 3.03 2.60 -30.18
CA VAL A 515 3.82 2.85 -28.94
C VAL A 515 3.09 2.35 -27.69
N GLU A 516 1.78 2.63 -27.58
CA GLU A 516 0.98 2.20 -26.42
C GLU A 516 0.81 0.67 -26.41
N ALA A 517 0.60 0.06 -27.59
CA ALA A 517 0.54 -1.38 -27.74
C ALA A 517 1.82 -2.07 -27.28
N GLU A 518 2.99 -1.57 -27.72
CA GLU A 518 4.30 -2.14 -27.35
C GLU A 518 4.51 -2.14 -25.83
N THR A 519 4.20 -1.04 -25.14
CA THR A 519 4.30 -0.97 -23.67
C THR A 519 3.34 -1.94 -22.97
N ARG A 520 2.09 -2.07 -23.44
CA ARG A 520 1.12 -2.99 -22.83
C ARG A 520 1.50 -4.45 -23.07
N PHE A 521 2.01 -4.80 -24.25
CA PHE A 521 2.55 -6.14 -24.52
C PHE A 521 3.75 -6.44 -23.63
N GLN A 522 4.68 -5.51 -23.46
CA GLN A 522 5.81 -5.69 -22.54
C GLN A 522 5.36 -5.98 -21.11
N ASN A 523 4.30 -5.32 -20.64
CA ASN A 523 3.73 -5.60 -19.33
C ASN A 523 3.14 -7.00 -19.24
N ILE A 524 2.45 -7.46 -20.29
CA ILE A 524 1.93 -8.83 -20.36
C ILE A 524 3.08 -9.86 -20.37
N GLU A 525 4.15 -9.60 -21.13
CA GLU A 525 5.35 -10.45 -21.13
C GLU A 525 6.04 -10.51 -19.75
N GLU A 526 6.02 -9.42 -18.98
CA GLU A 526 6.51 -9.41 -17.59
C GLU A 526 5.68 -10.34 -16.69
N ILE A 527 4.34 -10.40 -16.84
CA ILE A 527 3.53 -11.34 -16.05
C ILE A 527 3.72 -12.79 -16.48
N ILE A 528 3.94 -13.03 -17.79
CA ILE A 528 4.28 -14.35 -18.35
C ILE A 528 5.60 -14.85 -17.74
N SER A 529 6.60 -13.97 -17.65
CA SER A 529 7.89 -14.29 -17.05
C SER A 529 7.75 -14.68 -15.57
N LYS A 530 6.96 -13.92 -14.80
CA LYS A 530 6.67 -14.24 -13.39
C LYS A 530 5.92 -15.55 -13.22
N ALA A 531 4.94 -15.83 -14.08
CA ALA A 531 4.25 -17.11 -14.07
C ALA A 531 5.22 -18.27 -14.33
N SER A 532 6.16 -18.10 -15.27
CA SER A 532 7.21 -19.10 -15.54
C SER A 532 8.10 -19.34 -14.31
N ASP A 533 8.50 -18.28 -13.61
CA ASP A 533 9.37 -18.39 -12.44
C ASP A 533 8.65 -19.01 -11.24
N TYR A 534 7.39 -18.64 -10.99
CA TYR A 534 6.54 -19.31 -10.00
C TYR A 534 6.47 -20.82 -10.26
N GLN A 535 6.22 -21.22 -11.51
CA GLN A 535 6.09 -22.63 -11.87
C GLN A 535 7.38 -23.44 -11.72
N LYS A 536 8.55 -22.83 -11.88
CA LYS A 536 9.84 -23.49 -11.67
C LYS A 536 10.16 -23.70 -10.18
N ASN A 537 9.67 -22.80 -9.33
CA ASN A 537 10.02 -22.74 -7.92
C ASN A 537 9.01 -23.47 -7.02
N ALA A 538 7.75 -23.60 -7.45
CA ALA A 538 6.72 -24.30 -6.71
C ALA A 538 6.82 -25.82 -6.89
N GLU A 539 6.71 -26.58 -5.79
CA GLU A 539 6.68 -28.06 -5.82
C GLU A 539 5.39 -28.58 -6.47
N GLU A 540 4.25 -27.96 -6.15
CA GLU A 540 2.93 -28.26 -6.73
C GLU A 540 2.24 -26.96 -7.17
N PRO A 541 2.53 -26.45 -8.38
CA PRO A 541 2.02 -25.15 -8.80
C PRO A 541 0.49 -25.19 -9.00
N LYS A 542 -0.23 -24.26 -8.37
CA LYS A 542 -1.69 -24.08 -8.51
C LYS A 542 -2.03 -22.68 -8.99
N LEU A 543 -3.11 -22.54 -9.76
CA LEU A 543 -3.54 -21.22 -10.25
C LEU A 543 -3.95 -20.28 -9.10
N SER A 544 -4.64 -20.81 -8.09
CA SER A 544 -5.08 -20.04 -6.92
C SER A 544 -3.91 -19.49 -6.10
N GLU A 545 -2.84 -20.26 -5.96
CA GLU A 545 -1.61 -19.86 -5.28
C GLU A 545 -0.84 -18.79 -6.07
N PHE A 546 -0.76 -18.90 -7.40
CA PHE A 546 -0.19 -17.83 -8.23
C PHE A 546 -0.98 -16.51 -8.09
N LEU A 547 -2.32 -16.58 -8.10
CA LEU A 547 -3.17 -15.41 -7.92
C LEU A 547 -3.05 -14.82 -6.51
N GLU A 548 -2.83 -15.64 -5.50
CA GLU A 548 -2.50 -15.22 -4.14
C GLU A 548 -1.17 -14.46 -4.12
N GLU A 549 -0.09 -15.03 -4.67
CA GLU A 549 1.23 -14.39 -4.70
C GLU A 549 1.15 -13.02 -5.40
N VAL A 550 0.50 -12.97 -6.56
CA VAL A 550 0.29 -11.70 -7.29
C VAL A 550 -0.50 -10.68 -6.46
N SER A 551 -1.50 -11.13 -5.70
CA SER A 551 -2.30 -10.24 -4.87
C SER A 551 -1.48 -9.71 -3.69
N LEU A 552 -0.67 -10.55 -3.04
CA LEU A 552 0.06 -10.22 -1.81
C LEU A 552 1.37 -9.45 -2.05
N VAL A 553 1.87 -9.35 -3.28
CA VAL A 553 3.15 -8.67 -3.59
C VAL A 553 3.05 -7.15 -3.45
N ALA A 554 3.95 -6.57 -2.65
CA ALA A 554 4.09 -5.12 -2.51
C ALA A 554 5.06 -4.55 -3.58
N ASP A 555 4.95 -3.26 -3.89
CA ASP A 555 5.86 -2.60 -4.85
C ASP A 555 7.33 -2.62 -4.41
N ILE A 556 7.61 -2.75 -3.11
CA ILE A 556 8.97 -2.80 -2.53
C ILE A 556 9.68 -4.12 -2.83
N ASP A 557 8.91 -5.20 -3.07
CA ASP A 557 9.44 -6.55 -3.33
C ASP A 557 10.12 -6.67 -4.72
N ARG A 558 10.13 -5.60 -5.53
CA ARG A 558 10.62 -5.57 -6.92
C ARG A 558 11.99 -4.94 -7.11
N LYS A 559 12.71 -4.57 -6.05
CA LYS A 559 14.05 -3.97 -6.18
C LYS A 559 14.99 -4.97 -6.87
N ASP A 560 15.42 -4.65 -8.09
CA ASP A 560 16.41 -5.45 -8.82
C ASP A 560 17.82 -5.06 -8.34
N ASP A 561 18.39 -5.90 -7.48
CA ASP A 561 19.70 -5.65 -6.86
C ASP A 561 20.87 -5.77 -7.85
N ASN A 562 20.63 -6.18 -9.11
CA ASN A 562 21.68 -6.33 -10.13
C ASN A 562 21.89 -5.10 -11.03
N THR A 563 21.17 -4.00 -10.82
CA THR A 563 21.27 -2.80 -11.67
C THR A 563 21.79 -1.59 -10.90
N ASP A 564 22.77 -0.87 -11.49
CA ASP A 564 23.37 0.32 -10.89
C ASP A 564 22.44 1.55 -11.05
N LEU A 565 21.43 1.66 -10.18
CA LEU A 565 20.38 2.67 -10.22
C LEU A 565 20.26 3.40 -8.87
N VAL A 566 20.06 4.72 -8.91
CA VAL A 566 19.72 5.50 -7.71
C VAL A 566 18.31 5.16 -7.28
N THR A 567 18.12 4.91 -5.99
CA THR A 567 16.80 4.52 -5.48
C THR A 567 16.05 5.72 -4.92
N LEU A 568 14.87 6.02 -5.50
CA LEU A 568 13.95 7.07 -5.04
C LEU A 568 12.76 6.41 -4.36
N MET A 569 12.46 6.78 -3.11
CA MET A 569 11.32 6.20 -2.40
C MET A 569 10.81 7.08 -1.26
N THR A 570 9.63 6.74 -0.76
CA THR A 570 9.12 7.36 0.47
C THR A 570 9.86 6.85 1.70
N LEU A 571 9.87 7.64 2.77
CA LEU A 571 10.40 7.24 4.08
C LEU A 571 9.78 5.93 4.59
N HIS A 572 8.47 5.73 4.40
CA HIS A 572 7.79 4.48 4.74
C HIS A 572 8.33 3.30 3.93
N GLY A 573 8.52 3.49 2.62
CA GLY A 573 9.09 2.46 1.75
C GLY A 573 10.54 2.11 2.05
N ALA A 574 11.25 2.96 2.78
CA ALA A 574 12.65 2.73 3.18
C ALA A 574 12.79 1.85 4.44
N LYS A 575 11.70 1.62 5.18
CA LYS A 575 11.74 0.78 6.39
C LYS A 575 12.26 -0.62 6.04
N GLY A 576 13.18 -1.12 6.88
CA GLY A 576 13.87 -2.40 6.65
C GLY A 576 15.08 -2.32 5.72
N LEU A 577 15.19 -1.29 4.87
CA LEU A 577 16.33 -1.11 3.95
C LEU A 577 17.49 -0.36 4.61
N GLU A 578 18.64 -0.34 3.95
CA GLU A 578 19.84 0.38 4.34
C GLU A 578 20.67 0.74 3.10
N PHE A 579 21.31 1.91 3.15
CA PHE A 579 22.10 2.43 2.05
C PHE A 579 23.38 3.09 2.57
N PRO A 580 24.53 2.92 1.88
CA PRO A 580 25.76 3.63 2.21
C PRO A 580 25.59 5.14 2.32
N LYS A 581 24.86 5.76 1.38
CA LYS A 581 24.55 7.20 1.42
C LYS A 581 23.06 7.46 1.24
N VAL A 582 22.51 8.29 2.13
CA VAL A 582 21.09 8.69 2.11
C VAL A 582 20.95 10.20 2.00
N TYR A 583 20.06 10.62 1.12
CA TYR A 583 19.59 11.99 1.01
C TYR A 583 18.15 12.06 1.54
N LEU A 584 17.93 12.79 2.63
CA LEU A 584 16.62 13.07 3.18
C LEU A 584 16.16 14.45 2.71
N VAL A 585 15.21 14.49 1.78
CA VAL A 585 14.81 15.73 1.09
C VAL A 585 13.45 16.24 1.57
N GLY A 586 13.24 17.55 1.50
CA GLY A 586 11.98 18.13 1.95
C GLY A 586 11.83 18.20 3.47
N MET A 587 12.93 18.43 4.19
CA MET A 587 12.94 18.70 5.63
C MET A 587 12.40 20.11 5.92
N SER A 588 11.10 20.31 5.71
CA SER A 588 10.41 21.58 5.90
C SER A 588 9.11 21.39 6.69
N ASP A 589 8.80 22.25 7.65
CA ASP A 589 7.54 22.24 8.39
C ASP A 589 6.35 22.38 7.44
N GLY A 590 5.30 21.58 7.66
CA GLY A 590 4.13 21.47 6.78
C GLY A 590 4.29 20.42 5.67
N LEU A 591 5.53 20.02 5.35
CA LEU A 591 5.83 18.88 4.48
C LEU A 591 6.32 17.68 5.28
N PHE A 592 7.34 17.88 6.13
CA PHE A 592 7.86 16.88 7.06
C PHE A 592 8.38 17.57 8.34
N PRO A 593 7.60 17.62 9.43
CA PRO A 593 6.30 16.96 9.61
C PRO A 593 5.19 17.53 8.72
N GLY A 594 4.24 16.67 8.33
CA GLY A 594 3.08 17.10 7.54
C GLY A 594 2.15 18.04 8.31
N TYR A 595 1.45 18.94 7.60
CA TYR A 595 0.58 19.96 8.23
C TYR A 595 -0.48 19.40 9.21
N LYS A 596 -1.00 18.19 8.94
CA LYS A 596 -2.04 17.58 9.78
C LYS A 596 -1.48 17.08 11.12
N SER A 597 -0.30 16.49 11.11
CA SER A 597 0.32 15.87 12.29
C SER A 597 0.92 16.89 13.24
N MET A 598 1.18 18.13 12.79
CA MET A 598 1.74 19.18 13.65
C MET A 598 0.80 19.62 14.79
N ASN A 599 -0.51 19.42 14.66
CA ASN A 599 -1.48 19.88 15.65
C ASN A 599 -1.81 18.82 16.71
N GLU A 600 -1.48 17.56 16.47
CA GLU A 600 -1.83 16.43 17.32
C GLU A 600 -0.55 15.78 17.84
N HIS A 601 -0.42 15.70 19.17
CA HIS A 601 0.82 15.27 19.82
C HIS A 601 1.27 13.87 19.36
N ASP A 602 0.33 12.91 19.33
CA ASP A 602 0.62 11.52 18.99
C ASP A 602 1.03 11.37 17.51
N ASP A 603 0.44 12.16 16.62
CA ASP A 603 0.76 12.15 15.19
C ASP A 603 2.13 12.81 14.94
N LEU A 604 2.50 13.83 15.72
CA LEU A 604 3.83 14.42 15.67
C LEU A 604 4.90 13.42 16.13
N GLU A 605 4.63 12.67 17.20
CA GLU A 605 5.53 11.60 17.64
C GLU A 605 5.74 10.52 16.58
N GLU A 606 4.70 10.16 15.81
CA GLU A 606 4.82 9.23 14.70
C GLU A 606 5.68 9.80 13.55
N GLU A 607 5.49 11.07 13.17
CA GLU A 607 6.36 11.72 12.18
C GLU A 607 7.82 11.79 12.66
N ARG A 608 8.03 11.93 13.98
CA ARG A 608 9.37 11.88 14.57
C ARG A 608 9.99 10.49 14.50
N ARG A 609 9.21 9.42 14.76
CA ARG A 609 9.62 8.02 14.50
C ARG A 609 9.97 7.82 13.02
N LEU A 610 9.20 8.40 12.11
CA LEU A 610 9.49 8.36 10.67
C LEU A 610 10.81 9.06 10.33
N CYS A 611 11.12 10.18 10.98
CA CYS A 611 12.40 10.90 10.83
C CYS A 611 13.56 10.04 11.33
N TYR A 612 13.42 9.47 12.53
CA TYR A 612 14.35 8.50 13.10
C TYR A 612 14.60 7.30 12.17
N VAL A 613 13.54 6.73 11.58
CA VAL A 613 13.67 5.65 10.58
C VAL A 613 14.51 6.13 9.39
N GLY A 614 14.22 7.31 8.84
CA GLY A 614 14.95 7.92 7.72
C GLY A 614 16.45 8.10 8.00
N ILE A 615 16.80 8.68 9.16
CA ILE A 615 18.18 8.87 9.61
C ILE A 615 18.90 7.51 9.71
N THR A 616 18.27 6.52 10.33
CA THR A 616 18.85 5.19 10.57
C THR A 616 18.89 4.28 9.33
N ARG A 617 18.51 4.77 8.14
CA ARG A 617 18.74 4.08 6.87
C ARG A 617 20.16 4.30 6.34
N ALA A 618 20.84 5.37 6.77
CA ALA A 618 22.18 5.70 6.34
C ALA A 618 23.24 4.85 7.08
N GLN A 619 24.16 4.25 6.34
CA GLN A 619 25.31 3.54 6.92
C GLN A 619 26.49 4.51 7.13
N ASP A 620 26.95 5.19 6.06
CA ASP A 620 28.17 6.01 6.09
C ASP A 620 27.88 7.51 6.11
N GLU A 621 26.93 7.97 5.29
CA GLU A 621 26.71 9.39 4.99
C GLU A 621 25.23 9.74 4.94
N LEU A 622 24.86 10.81 5.67
CA LEU A 622 23.53 11.39 5.68
C LEU A 622 23.57 12.86 5.27
N VAL A 623 22.76 13.20 4.28
CA VAL A 623 22.55 14.57 3.81
C VAL A 623 21.07 14.90 3.94
N MET A 624 20.75 15.95 4.70
CA MET A 624 19.39 16.45 4.86
C MET A 624 19.24 17.78 4.11
N THR A 625 18.11 17.96 3.42
CA THR A 625 17.89 19.16 2.61
C THR A 625 16.49 19.73 2.78
N SER A 626 16.39 21.05 2.65
CA SER A 626 15.14 21.80 2.72
C SER A 626 15.09 22.86 1.63
N ALA A 627 13.89 23.32 1.29
CA ALA A 627 13.70 24.42 0.36
C ALA A 627 12.80 25.47 0.99
N ARG A 628 13.24 26.73 0.95
CA ARG A 628 12.52 27.90 1.50
C ARG A 628 11.23 28.17 0.75
N THR A 629 11.17 27.90 -0.56
CA THR A 629 9.96 28.07 -1.36
C THR A 629 9.59 26.78 -2.10
N ARG A 630 8.31 26.41 -2.02
CA ARG A 630 7.76 25.24 -2.74
C ARG A 630 6.43 25.59 -3.38
N MET A 631 6.16 24.96 -4.51
CA MET A 631 4.84 25.03 -5.16
C MET A 631 3.92 23.97 -4.56
N VAL A 632 2.88 24.39 -3.86
CA VAL A 632 1.86 23.55 -3.24
C VAL A 632 0.51 23.92 -3.87
N ASN A 633 -0.20 22.95 -4.46
CA ASN A 633 -1.51 23.15 -5.09
C ASN A 633 -1.60 24.32 -6.10
N GLY A 634 -0.50 24.65 -6.78
CA GLY A 634 -0.47 25.74 -7.77
C GLY A 634 0.07 27.07 -7.26
N ASN A 635 0.24 27.22 -5.94
CA ASN A 635 0.75 28.46 -5.31
C ASN A 635 2.14 28.24 -4.74
N TYR A 636 2.96 29.29 -4.73
CA TYR A 636 4.25 29.26 -4.04
C TYR A 636 4.06 29.62 -2.56
N GLU A 637 4.46 28.70 -1.70
CA GLU A 637 4.44 28.86 -0.25
C GLU A 637 5.88 28.94 0.28
N ARG A 638 6.09 29.81 1.27
CA ARG A 638 7.34 29.87 2.03
C ARG A 638 7.27 28.86 3.16
N MET A 639 8.28 28.01 3.24
CA MET A 639 8.39 26.94 4.22
C MET A 639 9.49 27.26 5.23
N LYS A 640 9.28 26.91 6.50
CA LYS A 640 10.35 26.88 7.50
C LYS A 640 11.07 25.52 7.41
N PRO A 641 12.38 25.43 7.71
CA PRO A 641 13.05 24.17 7.99
C PRO A 641 12.28 23.35 9.01
N SER A 642 12.38 22.04 8.88
CA SER A 642 11.70 21.10 9.77
C SER A 642 12.16 21.27 11.21
N MET A 643 11.22 21.25 12.15
CA MET A 643 11.53 21.22 13.58
C MET A 643 12.44 20.04 13.99
N PHE A 644 12.43 18.92 13.24
CA PHE A 644 13.33 17.80 13.49
C PHE A 644 14.82 18.15 13.28
N ILE A 645 15.12 19.20 12.51
CA ILE A 645 16.49 19.71 12.35
C ILE A 645 16.90 20.53 13.58
N ASP A 646 15.96 21.22 14.22
CA ASP A 646 16.19 22.00 15.44
C ASP A 646 16.36 21.10 16.67
N GLU A 647 15.74 19.91 16.66
CA GLU A 647 15.91 18.86 17.67
C GLU A 647 17.31 18.21 17.64
N ILE A 648 18.09 18.38 16.57
CA ILE A 648 19.46 17.87 16.47
C ILE A 648 20.45 18.95 16.97
N PRO A 649 21.25 18.65 18.01
CA PRO A 649 22.31 19.54 18.48
C PRO A 649 23.25 20.01 17.37
N ASP A 650 23.65 21.28 17.42
CA ASP A 650 24.51 21.89 16.39
C ASP A 650 25.90 21.24 16.27
N GLU A 651 26.35 20.57 17.33
CA GLU A 651 27.61 19.81 17.34
C GLU A 651 27.53 18.50 16.54
N LEU A 652 26.33 17.97 16.29
CA LEU A 652 26.11 16.70 15.59
C LEU A 652 25.77 16.88 14.11
N CYS A 653 25.31 18.07 13.71
CA CYS A 653 24.87 18.35 12.35
C CYS A 653 25.39 19.70 11.83
N GLN A 654 26.12 19.68 10.72
CA GLN A 654 26.60 20.87 10.03
C GLN A 654 25.46 21.53 9.25
N LYS A 655 24.87 22.58 9.83
CA LYS A 655 23.73 23.30 9.28
C LYS A 655 24.19 24.48 8.41
N THR A 656 23.78 24.48 7.13
CA THR A 656 23.90 25.61 6.21
C THR A 656 22.50 26.15 5.93
N THR A 657 22.09 27.20 6.65
CA THR A 657 20.80 27.87 6.49
C THR A 657 20.95 29.15 5.68
N LEU A 658 19.88 29.55 5.01
CA LEU A 658 19.85 30.83 4.30
C LEU A 658 19.60 31.96 5.30
N ASN A 659 20.41 33.02 5.23
CA ASN A 659 20.27 34.19 6.12
C ASN A 659 18.82 34.70 6.16
N ARG A 660 18.29 34.85 7.37
CA ARG A 660 16.97 35.45 7.65
C ARG A 660 17.03 36.92 8.10
N TYR A 661 18.22 37.54 8.02
CA TYR A 661 18.41 38.93 8.41
C TYR A 661 17.45 39.86 7.65
N GLY A 662 16.45 40.39 8.37
CA GLY A 662 15.55 41.45 7.89
C GLY A 662 14.05 41.27 8.14
N GLU A 663 13.57 40.13 8.67
CA GLU A 663 12.10 39.88 8.78
C GLU A 663 11.55 39.74 10.21
N ASP A 664 12.39 39.64 11.26
CA ASP A 664 11.92 39.51 12.66
C ASP A 664 11.93 40.82 13.49
N GLU A 665 12.25 41.97 12.88
CA GLU A 665 12.06 43.30 13.50
C GLU A 665 11.11 44.17 12.66
N MET A 666 9.81 43.85 12.74
CA MET A 666 8.77 44.87 12.55
C MET A 666 8.14 45.11 13.92
N PRO A 667 8.50 46.20 14.61
CA PRO A 667 7.82 46.59 15.83
C PRO A 667 6.35 46.82 15.52
N PHE A 668 5.48 46.23 16.32
CA PHE A 668 4.05 46.51 16.34
C PHE A 668 3.84 47.97 16.80
N ALA A 669 3.93 48.93 15.88
CA ALA A 669 3.60 50.34 16.14
C ALA A 669 3.13 51.05 14.86
N ASP A 670 1.95 51.67 14.99
CA ASP A 670 1.41 52.80 14.22
C ASP A 670 0.91 52.57 12.77
N ALA A 671 -0.19 51.82 12.68
CA ALA A 671 -1.19 52.00 11.62
C ALA A 671 -2.38 52.87 12.11
N PHE A 672 -2.10 54.08 12.57
CA PHE A 672 -3.09 55.16 12.71
C PHE A 672 -2.40 56.51 12.50
N GLY A 673 -2.68 57.20 11.39
CA GLY A 673 -2.42 58.64 11.28
C GLY A 673 -1.86 59.17 9.96
N GLY A 674 -2.74 59.35 8.96
CA GLY A 674 -2.94 60.63 8.27
C GLY A 674 -1.86 61.26 7.38
N GLY A 675 -2.26 61.56 6.13
CA GLY A 675 -1.81 62.73 5.36
C GLY A 675 -1.02 62.40 4.08
N SER A 676 -1.65 62.24 2.92
CA SER A 676 -2.10 63.29 1.98
C SER A 676 -1.04 63.71 0.97
N PHE A 677 -1.11 63.16 -0.25
CA PHE A 677 -0.87 63.77 -1.58
C PHE A 677 -1.36 62.70 -2.59
N GLY A 678 -2.19 62.90 -3.61
CA GLY A 678 -2.80 64.07 -4.24
C GLY A 678 -3.02 63.73 -5.72
N GLY A 679 -4.28 63.64 -6.18
CA GLY A 679 -4.67 63.88 -7.57
C GLY A 679 -4.97 62.68 -8.48
N GLY A 680 -6.25 62.56 -8.91
CA GLY A 680 -6.65 61.72 -10.04
C GLY A 680 -8.14 61.32 -10.05
N SER A 681 -9.03 62.28 -10.24
CA SER A 681 -10.50 62.12 -10.27
C SER A 681 -11.02 61.74 -11.67
N PHE A 682 -11.93 60.76 -11.75
CA PHE A 682 -13.07 60.59 -12.69
C PHE A 682 -13.84 59.35 -12.18
N GLY A 683 -15.15 59.26 -11.94
CA GLY A 683 -16.32 60.13 -12.10
C GLY A 683 -17.56 59.24 -12.26
N GLY A 684 -18.57 59.38 -11.37
CA GLY A 684 -19.96 58.85 -11.49
C GLY A 684 -20.16 57.36 -11.14
N SER A 685 -21.20 56.89 -10.45
CA SER A 685 -22.49 57.48 -10.09
C SER A 685 -23.09 56.76 -8.87
N SER A 686 -23.83 57.55 -8.09
CA SER A 686 -24.66 57.15 -6.93
C SER A 686 -25.98 56.53 -7.38
N TYR A 687 -26.43 55.47 -6.70
CA TYR A 687 -27.84 55.28 -6.30
C TYR A 687 -27.87 54.50 -4.98
N GLY A 688 -28.45 55.12 -3.96
CA GLY A 688 -28.80 54.47 -2.70
C GLY A 688 -30.29 54.09 -2.65
N SER A 689 -30.61 53.13 -1.80
CA SER A 689 -31.80 53.17 -0.93
C SER A 689 -31.56 52.25 0.26
N GLY A 690 -31.61 52.80 1.47
CA GLY A 690 -31.58 52.03 2.70
C GLY A 690 -32.99 51.61 3.15
N SER A 691 -33.04 50.73 4.15
CA SER A 691 -34.03 50.82 5.22
C SER A 691 -33.50 50.16 6.50
N TYR A 692 -33.87 50.79 7.61
CA TYR A 692 -33.38 50.70 8.98
C TYR A 692 -34.22 49.73 9.84
N GLY A 693 -33.69 49.36 11.01
CA GLY A 693 -34.45 48.82 12.16
C GLY A 693 -33.53 48.10 13.14
N ASP A 694 -32.77 48.84 13.96
CA ASP A 694 -33.03 49.15 15.39
C ASP A 694 -32.79 47.98 16.36
N TYR A 695 -31.73 47.94 17.18
CA TYR A 695 -31.32 48.77 18.34
C TYR A 695 -31.72 48.16 19.70
N ARG A 696 -30.72 47.86 20.55
CA ARG A 696 -30.48 48.38 21.94
C ARG A 696 -29.77 47.36 22.83
N LYS A 697 -28.52 47.67 23.25
CA LYS A 697 -28.07 48.29 24.54
C LYS A 697 -27.83 47.21 25.60
N SER A 698 -26.80 47.23 26.44
CA SER A 698 -25.92 48.27 27.01
C SER A 698 -24.85 47.54 27.87
N ARG A 699 -23.75 48.08 28.39
CA ARG A 699 -22.90 49.27 28.22
C ARG A 699 -21.95 49.21 29.43
N ARG A 700 -20.63 49.16 29.18
CA ARG A 700 -19.49 49.71 29.98
C ARG A 700 -19.31 49.19 31.43
N GLU A 701 -18.15 49.26 32.09
CA GLU A 701 -17.02 50.19 31.99
C GLU A 701 -15.74 49.63 32.62
N ASN A 702 -14.60 50.21 32.21
CA ASN A 702 -13.21 49.99 32.63
C ASN A 702 -12.88 50.42 34.07
N GLN A 703 -11.81 49.83 34.65
CA GLN A 703 -10.56 50.47 35.16
C GLN A 703 -9.88 49.51 36.17
N ARG A 704 -8.71 48.91 35.85
CA ARG A 704 -7.31 49.38 36.09
C ARG A 704 -7.00 49.81 37.54
N TYR A 705 -6.21 49.02 38.28
CA TYR A 705 -4.76 49.18 38.53
C TYR A 705 -4.28 48.20 39.63
N ASP A 706 -3.06 47.66 39.47
CA ASP A 706 -1.97 47.37 40.43
C ASP A 706 -2.31 47.06 41.92
N GLU A 707 -1.67 46.16 42.65
CA GLU A 707 -0.29 45.68 42.65
C GLU A 707 -0.17 44.54 43.67
N ARG A 708 0.70 43.55 43.36
CA ARG A 708 1.73 42.93 44.21
C ARG A 708 1.48 42.26 45.58
N ASP A 709 2.38 41.29 45.79
CA ASP A 709 2.88 40.62 47.00
C ASP A 709 2.05 39.45 47.54
N GLU A 710 2.45 38.20 47.30
CA GLU A 710 3.62 37.44 47.82
C GLU A 710 3.48 36.93 49.26
N TYR A 711 4.07 35.74 49.46
CA TYR A 711 4.27 34.92 50.67
C TYR A 711 3.14 33.94 51.03
N ARG A 712 3.31 32.65 50.73
CA ARG A 712 4.16 31.63 51.40
C ARG A 712 3.77 31.39 52.86
N HIS A 713 3.23 30.20 53.11
CA HIS A 713 3.76 29.14 53.98
C HIS A 713 2.61 28.16 54.20
N ASP A 714 2.71 26.94 53.67
CA ASP A 714 3.46 25.80 54.22
C ASP A 714 2.69 25.08 55.34
N ASP A 715 2.79 23.76 55.18
CA ASP A 715 2.75 22.72 56.19
C ASP A 715 1.41 22.13 56.63
N ASP A 716 1.30 20.87 56.21
CA ASP A 716 1.07 19.70 57.05
C ASP A 716 -0.24 19.63 57.84
N PHE A 717 -1.02 18.59 57.54
CA PHE A 717 -0.96 17.35 58.32
C PHE A 717 -1.95 16.34 57.75
N GLY A 718 -1.49 15.10 57.55
CA GLY A 718 -2.34 13.97 57.24
C GLY A 718 -3.15 13.51 58.45
N ASN A 719 -4.33 12.92 58.22
CA ASN A 719 -4.54 11.51 58.54
C ASN A 719 -5.92 10.98 58.12
N VAL A 720 -5.81 9.76 57.61
CA VAL A 720 -6.70 8.65 57.29
C VAL A 720 -7.92 8.38 58.21
N ILE A 721 -8.93 7.74 57.59
CA ILE A 721 -9.95 6.77 58.07
C ILE A 721 -11.37 7.28 58.39
N GLY A 722 -12.35 6.71 57.67
CA GLY A 722 -13.58 6.21 58.31
C GLY A 722 -14.89 6.49 57.58
N GLY A 723 -15.44 5.49 56.90
CA GLY A 723 -16.80 5.52 56.35
C GLY A 723 -17.92 5.24 57.38
N ARG A 724 -19.15 5.65 57.00
CA ARG A 724 -20.52 5.26 57.45
C ARG A 724 -21.46 6.30 56.79
N GLY A 725 -22.67 6.07 56.30
CA GLY A 725 -23.62 4.96 56.14
C GLY A 725 -24.86 5.56 55.42
N ASN A 726 -25.45 4.87 54.46
CA ASN A 726 -26.74 4.17 54.55
C ASN A 726 -28.02 5.05 54.50
N SER A 727 -28.89 4.82 53.50
CA SER A 727 -30.34 4.74 53.72
C SER A 727 -31.07 3.98 52.58
N HIS A 728 -31.90 3.05 53.03
CA HIS A 728 -32.81 2.16 52.29
C HIS A 728 -34.17 2.82 52.04
N SER A 729 -34.84 2.44 50.95
CA SER A 729 -36.23 1.92 50.89
C SER A 729 -36.52 1.55 49.43
N GLY A 730 -37.19 0.46 49.03
CA GLY A 730 -37.87 -0.62 49.73
C GLY A 730 -39.04 -1.11 48.86
N ARG A 731 -38.89 -2.32 48.25
CA ARG A 731 -39.87 -3.39 47.95
C ARG A 731 -41.25 -3.02 47.31
N ASN A 732 -41.83 -3.80 46.39
CA ASN A 732 -42.01 -5.26 46.44
C ASN A 732 -42.47 -5.86 45.09
N SER A 733 -42.18 -7.16 44.95
CA SER A 733 -42.49 -8.11 43.86
C SER A 733 -43.97 -8.36 43.56
N SER A 734 -44.28 -8.90 42.36
CA SER A 734 -44.51 -10.35 42.15
C SER A 734 -45.29 -10.69 40.86
N GLY A 735 -44.97 -11.85 40.27
CA GLY A 735 -45.92 -12.69 39.52
C GLY A 735 -45.74 -12.78 38.01
N GLY A 736 -45.18 -13.90 37.53
CA GLY A 736 -45.24 -14.30 36.12
C GLY A 736 -46.46 -15.18 35.80
N PHE A 737 -46.70 -15.45 34.51
CA PHE A 737 -46.95 -16.78 33.91
C PHE A 737 -47.33 -16.65 32.41
N SER A 738 -46.61 -17.42 31.59
CA SER A 738 -46.96 -18.19 30.37
C SER A 738 -48.20 -17.89 29.51
N GLY A 739 -48.03 -18.11 28.19
CA GLY A 739 -48.92 -18.99 27.42
C GLY A 739 -49.43 -18.41 26.11
N GLY A 740 -49.14 -19.08 24.98
CA GLY A 740 -49.37 -18.58 23.62
C GLY A 740 -50.80 -18.73 23.09
N SER A 741 -51.04 -18.18 21.88
CA SER A 741 -51.70 -18.89 20.79
C SER A 741 -51.76 -18.07 19.50
N SER A 742 -51.65 -18.82 18.41
CA SER A 742 -51.87 -18.58 17.00
C SER A 742 -53.22 -17.97 16.62
N GLY A 743 -53.26 -17.31 15.45
CA GLY A 743 -54.50 -17.09 14.69
C GLY A 743 -54.27 -16.22 13.45
N GLY A 744 -54.39 -16.82 12.27
CA GLY A 744 -54.28 -16.14 10.97
C GLY A 744 -55.62 -15.62 10.43
N PHE A 745 -55.56 -15.30 9.12
CA PHE A 745 -56.61 -14.88 8.16
C PHE A 745 -56.87 -13.38 8.02
N GLY A 746 -56.89 -12.93 6.76
CA GLY A 746 -57.62 -11.72 6.38
C GLY A 746 -57.11 -10.96 5.16
N VAL A 747 -57.23 -11.56 3.98
CA VAL A 747 -57.06 -10.93 2.66
C VAL A 747 -58.03 -9.74 2.50
N ASN A 748 -57.63 -8.65 1.85
CA ASN A 748 -58.50 -7.99 0.90
C ASN A 748 -57.74 -7.16 -0.15
N SER A 749 -57.99 -7.56 -1.40
CA SER A 749 -57.64 -6.89 -2.64
C SER A 749 -58.82 -6.01 -3.05
N TYR A 750 -58.54 -4.81 -3.54
CA TYR A 750 -59.41 -4.11 -4.49
C TYR A 750 -58.51 -3.47 -5.54
N GLY A 751 -58.57 -4.04 -6.74
CA GLY A 751 -58.17 -3.35 -7.96
C GLY A 751 -59.29 -2.44 -8.44
N LEU A 752 -58.91 -1.33 -9.08
CA LEU A 752 -59.74 -0.71 -10.10
C LEU A 752 -58.86 -0.25 -11.26
N SER A 753 -59.19 -0.81 -12.41
CA SER A 753 -58.78 -0.50 -13.78
C SER A 753 -59.19 0.91 -14.24
N GLY A 754 -58.47 1.48 -15.21
CA GLY A 754 -59.03 2.56 -16.04
C GLY A 754 -58.02 3.30 -16.92
N MET A 755 -58.06 3.02 -18.21
CA MET A 755 -57.27 3.58 -19.32
C MET A 755 -57.30 5.11 -19.48
N GLY A 756 -56.27 5.65 -20.15
CA GLY A 756 -56.33 6.97 -20.78
C GLY A 756 -55.04 7.37 -21.49
N SER A 757 -54.89 6.97 -22.75
CA SER A 757 -53.87 7.47 -23.66
C SER A 757 -54.13 8.91 -24.07
N THR A 758 -53.12 9.78 -24.12
CA THR A 758 -53.02 10.82 -25.15
C THR A 758 -51.55 11.18 -25.35
N GLY A 759 -51.04 10.97 -26.56
CA GLY A 759 -49.75 11.50 -26.98
C GLY A 759 -49.88 12.95 -27.44
N TYR A 760 -48.83 13.73 -27.25
CA TYR A 760 -48.51 14.84 -28.14
C TYR A 760 -47.00 14.92 -28.34
N THR A 761 -46.66 15.06 -29.62
CA THR A 761 -45.36 15.16 -30.25
C THR A 761 -44.67 16.50 -29.95
N GLY A 762 -43.33 16.49 -29.87
CA GLY A 762 -42.51 17.71 -29.84
C GLY A 762 -41.04 17.41 -30.13
N ARG A 763 -40.71 17.45 -31.42
CA ARG A 763 -39.41 17.18 -32.04
C ARG A 763 -38.54 18.44 -32.00
N SER A 764 -37.29 18.33 -31.58
CA SER A 764 -36.22 19.24 -32.01
C SER A 764 -34.88 18.50 -32.01
N GLY A 765 -34.25 18.49 -33.18
CA GLY A 765 -32.90 18.00 -33.40
C GLY A 765 -32.05 19.06 -34.08
N SER A 766 -30.75 18.76 -34.18
CA SER A 766 -29.65 19.52 -34.81
C SER A 766 -29.02 20.59 -33.88
N SER A 767 -27.69 20.79 -33.83
CA SER A 767 -26.66 20.43 -34.79
C SER A 767 -25.29 20.22 -34.14
N TYR A 768 -24.46 19.48 -34.89
CA TYR A 768 -23.01 19.43 -34.82
C TYR A 768 -22.37 20.82 -34.82
N GLY A 769 -21.30 20.98 -34.02
CA GLY A 769 -20.38 22.11 -34.07
C GLY A 769 -18.96 21.62 -33.84
N SER A 770 -18.14 21.66 -34.89
CA SER A 770 -16.71 21.33 -34.86
C SER A 770 -15.92 22.40 -34.11
N GLY A 771 -15.10 22.00 -33.14
CA GLY A 771 -14.12 22.86 -32.47
C GLY A 771 -12.73 22.23 -32.53
N ARG A 772 -11.80 22.92 -33.21
CA ARG A 772 -10.42 22.52 -33.49
C ARG A 772 -9.61 22.24 -32.23
N LYS A 773 -8.81 21.17 -32.27
CA LYS A 773 -7.67 20.92 -31.36
C LYS A 773 -6.56 21.93 -31.63
N SER A 774 -6.17 22.71 -30.63
CA SER A 774 -4.85 23.35 -30.56
C SER A 774 -3.97 22.51 -29.63
N GLY A 775 -2.88 21.99 -30.19
CA GLY A 775 -1.95 21.11 -29.49
C GLY A 775 -0.92 21.86 -28.65
N SER A 776 -0.56 21.24 -27.54
CA SER A 776 0.76 21.36 -26.91
C SER A 776 1.05 20.04 -26.18
N GLY A 777 1.32 19.00 -26.98
CA GLY A 777 1.79 17.72 -26.47
C GLY A 777 3.26 17.81 -26.10
N ILE A 778 3.54 17.73 -24.80
CA ILE A 778 4.87 17.50 -24.23
C ILE A 778 5.31 16.08 -24.63
N PRO A 779 6.51 15.85 -25.21
CA PRO A 779 6.96 14.51 -25.53
C PRO A 779 7.26 13.73 -24.24
N LYS A 780 6.62 12.57 -24.05
CA LYS A 780 6.94 11.63 -22.96
C LYS A 780 8.19 10.81 -23.29
N SER A 781 8.99 10.65 -22.24
CA SER A 781 10.21 9.85 -22.03
C SER A 781 10.50 8.71 -23.01
N LEU A 782 11.68 8.78 -23.64
CA LEU A 782 12.44 7.63 -24.12
C LEU A 782 13.18 7.00 -22.93
N GLN A 783 12.80 5.79 -22.52
CA GLN A 783 13.62 4.97 -21.63
C GLN A 783 14.72 4.29 -22.46
N THR A 784 15.97 4.48 -22.05
CA THR A 784 17.17 3.94 -22.69
C THR A 784 17.38 2.49 -22.27
N THR A 785 17.20 1.56 -23.20
CA THR A 785 17.67 0.18 -23.10
C THR A 785 19.19 0.11 -23.29
N GLY A 786 19.85 -0.79 -22.56
CA GLY A 786 21.29 -1.05 -22.71
C GLY A 786 21.63 -1.53 -24.12
N VAL A 787 22.59 -0.87 -24.77
CA VAL A 787 23.03 -1.20 -26.13
C VAL A 787 24.22 -2.16 -26.08
N GLN A 788 24.03 -3.40 -26.54
CA GLN A 788 25.13 -4.29 -26.93
C GLN A 788 25.59 -3.92 -28.35
N LYS A 789 26.91 -3.87 -28.59
CA LYS A 789 27.49 -3.58 -29.93
C LYS A 789 27.04 -4.66 -30.91
N LEU A 790 26.39 -4.25 -32.01
CA LEU A 790 26.03 -5.14 -33.11
C LEU A 790 27.28 -5.83 -33.69
N SER A 791 27.23 -7.14 -33.88
CA SER A 791 28.37 -7.91 -34.44
C SER A 791 28.68 -7.54 -35.89
N SER A 792 27.67 -7.09 -36.65
CA SER A 792 27.81 -6.54 -38.01
C SER A 792 26.60 -5.66 -38.38
N LEU A 793 26.72 -4.89 -39.46
CA LEU A 793 25.61 -4.10 -40.03
C LEU A 793 25.06 -4.78 -41.28
N ASP A 794 23.74 -4.72 -41.46
CA ASP A 794 23.04 -5.30 -42.62
C ASP A 794 23.19 -4.49 -43.92
N TYR A 795 23.94 -3.39 -43.88
CA TYR A 795 24.17 -2.46 -44.99
C TYR A 795 25.62 -2.01 -45.03
N LYS A 796 26.11 -1.71 -46.24
CA LYS A 796 27.48 -1.25 -46.52
C LYS A 796 27.49 0.13 -47.18
N VAL A 797 28.66 0.74 -47.25
CA VAL A 797 28.87 1.99 -48.00
C VAL A 797 28.41 1.81 -49.46
N GLY A 798 27.57 2.73 -49.93
CA GLY A 798 26.91 2.70 -51.24
C GLY A 798 25.50 2.11 -51.23
N ASP A 799 25.05 1.47 -50.15
CA ASP A 799 23.67 0.96 -50.07
C ASP A 799 22.66 2.08 -49.81
N THR A 800 21.45 1.90 -50.34
CA THR A 800 20.29 2.74 -50.04
C THR A 800 19.62 2.26 -48.75
N VAL A 801 19.43 3.16 -47.81
CA VAL A 801 18.82 2.89 -46.50
C VAL A 801 17.65 3.84 -46.22
N SER A 802 16.70 3.40 -45.41
CA SER A 802 15.56 4.19 -44.92
C SER A 802 15.72 4.53 -43.44
N HIS A 803 15.46 5.79 -43.07
CA HIS A 803 15.41 6.28 -41.70
C HIS A 803 14.02 6.82 -41.35
N ILE A 804 13.50 6.51 -40.16
CA ILE A 804 12.13 6.86 -39.72
C ILE A 804 11.83 8.37 -39.80
N LYS A 805 12.85 9.21 -39.61
CA LYS A 805 12.73 10.69 -39.62
C LYS A 805 13.24 11.33 -40.91
N PHE A 806 14.22 10.74 -41.58
CA PHE A 806 14.97 11.39 -42.66
C PHE A 806 14.68 10.80 -44.05
N GLY A 807 13.90 9.72 -44.12
CA GLY A 807 13.51 9.08 -45.38
C GLY A 807 14.62 8.24 -45.98
N LYS A 808 14.64 8.13 -47.31
CA LYS A 808 15.66 7.37 -48.05
C LYS A 808 16.96 8.15 -48.14
N GLY A 809 18.08 7.47 -48.02
CA GLY A 809 19.41 8.04 -48.17
C GLY A 809 20.46 6.99 -48.55
N THR A 810 21.58 7.46 -49.07
CA THR A 810 22.71 6.60 -49.48
C THR A 810 23.79 6.61 -48.41
N VAL A 811 24.27 5.44 -47.99
CA VAL A 811 25.35 5.34 -47.00
C VAL A 811 26.67 5.77 -47.63
N LEU A 812 27.29 6.83 -47.08
CA LEU A 812 28.54 7.39 -47.58
C LEU A 812 29.79 6.84 -46.87
N SER A 813 29.70 6.56 -45.57
CA SER A 813 30.82 6.00 -44.82
C SER A 813 30.34 5.26 -43.56
N ILE A 814 31.08 4.23 -43.17
CA ILE A 814 30.89 3.50 -41.91
C ILE A 814 32.25 3.45 -41.22
N VAL A 815 32.31 3.95 -39.98
CA VAL A 815 33.52 3.94 -39.14
C VAL A 815 33.24 3.06 -37.91
N ASP A 816 34.08 2.05 -37.68
CA ASP A 816 33.94 1.16 -36.52
C ASP A 816 34.48 1.83 -35.25
N GLY A 817 33.60 2.06 -34.27
CA GLY A 817 33.93 2.61 -32.96
C GLY A 817 34.00 1.55 -31.86
N LYS A 818 34.63 1.90 -30.72
CA LYS A 818 34.78 0.97 -29.58
C LYS A 818 33.45 0.41 -29.04
N LYS A 819 32.34 1.16 -29.16
CA LYS A 819 31.02 0.78 -28.63
C LYS A 819 29.91 0.65 -29.69
N ASP A 820 30.05 1.28 -30.86
CA ASP A 820 29.08 1.23 -31.96
C ASP A 820 29.71 1.69 -33.29
N TYR A 821 29.03 1.47 -34.41
CA TYR A 821 29.41 1.97 -35.73
C TYR A 821 28.89 3.40 -35.96
N GLU A 822 29.76 4.34 -36.38
CA GLU A 822 29.35 5.65 -36.87
C GLU A 822 29.05 5.55 -38.37
N VAL A 823 27.80 5.78 -38.76
CA VAL A 823 27.30 5.72 -40.13
C VAL A 823 26.99 7.13 -40.61
N THR A 824 27.55 7.51 -41.75
CA THR A 824 27.20 8.75 -42.46
C THR A 824 26.30 8.42 -43.63
N VAL A 825 25.10 9.00 -43.67
CA VAL A 825 24.11 8.79 -44.74
C VAL A 825 23.73 10.13 -45.34
N ASP A 826 23.68 10.21 -46.66
CA ASP A 826 23.13 11.37 -47.37
C ASP A 826 21.67 11.12 -47.72
N PHE A 827 20.77 11.80 -47.01
CA PHE A 827 19.33 11.66 -47.15
C PHE A 827 18.78 12.64 -48.18
N GLU A 828 17.93 12.16 -49.09
CA GLU A 828 17.34 12.96 -50.18
C GLU A 828 16.65 14.24 -49.69
N LYS A 829 16.04 14.19 -48.49
CA LYS A 829 15.29 15.32 -47.90
C LYS A 829 16.00 16.04 -46.75
N ALA A 830 17.04 15.44 -46.18
CA ALA A 830 17.66 15.94 -44.93
C ALA A 830 19.18 16.18 -45.05
N GLY A 831 19.75 15.94 -46.24
CA GLY A 831 21.17 16.02 -46.52
C GLY A 831 21.99 15.02 -45.70
N GLN A 832 23.29 15.28 -45.60
CA GLN A 832 24.22 14.42 -44.90
C GLN A 832 23.99 14.43 -43.38
N LYS A 833 23.84 13.24 -42.79
CA LYS A 833 23.74 13.03 -41.33
C LYS A 833 24.71 11.95 -40.87
N LYS A 834 25.38 12.23 -39.75
CA LYS A 834 26.21 11.28 -39.01
C LYS A 834 25.43 10.74 -37.82
N MET A 835 25.39 9.42 -37.67
CA MET A 835 24.57 8.75 -36.67
C MET A 835 25.25 7.48 -36.18
N PHE A 836 24.99 7.08 -34.94
CA PHE A 836 25.39 5.78 -34.43
C PHE A 836 24.38 4.70 -34.87
N ALA A 837 24.87 3.58 -35.39
CA ALA A 837 24.03 2.56 -36.02
C ALA A 837 22.95 1.98 -35.10
N SER A 838 23.27 1.77 -33.82
CA SER A 838 22.32 1.28 -32.81
C SER A 838 21.13 2.22 -32.60
N PHE A 839 21.34 3.53 -32.71
CA PHE A 839 20.31 4.56 -32.53
C PHE A 839 19.60 4.94 -33.83
N ALA A 840 20.29 4.82 -34.96
CA ALA A 840 19.77 5.21 -36.26
C ALA A 840 18.69 4.27 -36.78
N LYS A 841 18.68 2.98 -36.39
CA LYS A 841 17.73 1.96 -36.87
C LYS A 841 17.52 2.00 -38.40
N LEU A 842 18.62 2.16 -39.15
CA LEU A 842 18.60 2.20 -40.62
C LEU A 842 18.17 0.83 -41.17
N LYS A 843 17.22 0.83 -42.10
CA LYS A 843 16.80 -0.38 -42.83
C LYS A 843 17.28 -0.31 -44.26
N LYS A 844 18.03 -1.31 -44.72
CA LYS A 844 18.41 -1.45 -46.13
C LYS A 844 17.16 -1.62 -47.00
N ILE A 845 17.15 -0.95 -48.16
CA ILE A 845 16.07 -1.02 -49.15
C ILE A 845 16.51 -1.88 -50.33
#